data_AF-A0A933ZCL5-F1
#
_entry.id   AF-A0A933ZCL5-F1
#
_cell.length_a   1.000
_cell.length_b   1.000
_cell.length_c   1.000
_cell.angle_alpha   90.00
_cell.angle_beta   90.00
_cell.angle_gamma   90.00
#
_symmetry.space_group_name_H-M   'P 1'
#
loop_
_entity.id
_entity.type
_entity.pdbx_description
1 polymer ?
#
loop_
_entity_poly.entity_id
_entity_poly.type
_entity_poly.pdbx_seq_one_letter_code
_entity_poly.pdbx_strand_id
1 'polypeptide(L)'
;MRRSRCSLLVATATLALVATACASDPAPDPYQGAAGDAGVADASLDQDATPSDVGVLPDTSHNDGAAVDSGQDSPPCDAGPAPAFLSCGSGKTLYQGQCLLPYQPTLNVSDTIVAPGASVAVAWNGGAYANTCSVSPWPSAPAGTGAATIDTDTAFSMTCINGSGDYLSPQPVIPVHVETNPALQPFLQAINALGVARYAAWSKSFGIWEVEYDGTGAPTDNVPMAFAWDNPIDDDGLGVYAAGRGFRFDTPSVGFLTVDRHADPADWGKGSVISRRDEFLDSSYGLTLEFRAAIFPDSGIYDGVDHDAFRVHYQMENGVVLGLFLSPTAIKAGGYVLPTASVAFDTTAFNTYRIVQDPGSSHFSVYVNDVTTPILEGDGTDQYPVSSVVDHEHPTIIIGGEGVYRAHFTLDYVRYRRGAYPPGSSIPPPLTRSPSPLPPPLPACTSVEFHPGFDGTLLPNDPGSVVEGYQSAPPSGWKLLPGGIVELNELPPSGNVQTAYVSAIPNVQGKGDITIEARIRVMPDSQPRGFSIVLSDDMGTVTLFLSPDRAELALGIKNVGLRDIGIQAAPMVTTDQFHLYRLVRPANQLYAHLYIDDDPVPRIVDQHGDASMRLGLLPSPTTAYLEFGHMFNPESAPGVPLLGHVQIDFIRWSPTAYGPSAIP
;
A
#
# COMPACT_ATOMS: atom_id res chain seq x y z
N MET A 1 -63.27 -1.77 8.27
CA MET A 1 -63.85 -2.20 6.97
C MET A 1 -63.24 -1.36 5.87
N ARG A 2 -62.98 -1.96 4.70
CA ARG A 2 -62.29 -1.44 3.49
C ARG A 2 -60.77 -1.27 3.62
N ARG A 3 -60.04 -2.26 3.08
CA ARG A 3 -58.63 -2.18 2.67
C ARG A 3 -58.59 -1.95 1.16
N SER A 4 -57.92 -0.90 0.71
CA SER A 4 -57.56 -0.69 -0.70
C SER A 4 -56.27 -1.44 -1.03
N ARG A 5 -56.28 -2.16 -2.14
CA ARG A 5 -55.12 -2.79 -2.78
C ARG A 5 -54.67 -1.87 -3.91
N CYS A 6 -53.37 -1.59 -4.01
CA CYS A 6 -52.72 -1.19 -5.26
C CYS A 6 -51.85 -2.36 -5.74
N SER A 7 -52.08 -2.76 -6.98
CA SER A 7 -51.43 -3.89 -7.65
C SER A 7 -50.08 -3.46 -8.23
N LEU A 8 -49.06 -4.28 -8.00
CA LEU A 8 -47.76 -4.22 -8.67
C LEU A 8 -47.83 -5.16 -9.90
N LEU A 9 -47.60 -4.61 -11.09
CA LEU A 9 -47.48 -5.36 -12.34
C LEU A 9 -46.01 -5.78 -12.51
N VAL A 10 -45.72 -7.08 -12.51
CA VAL A 10 -44.40 -7.62 -12.88
C VAL A 10 -44.57 -8.34 -14.21
N ALA A 11 -43.87 -7.87 -15.23
CA ALA A 11 -43.80 -8.51 -16.54
C ALA A 11 -42.63 -9.50 -16.55
N THR A 12 -42.95 -10.78 -16.67
CA THR A 12 -42.03 -11.89 -16.94
C THR A 12 -41.79 -12.01 -18.45
N ALA A 13 -40.53 -12.04 -18.88
CA ALA A 13 -40.13 -12.44 -20.22
C ALA A 13 -39.39 -13.79 -20.16
N THR A 14 -39.94 -14.76 -20.88
CA THR A 14 -39.51 -16.14 -21.04
C THR A 14 -38.52 -16.24 -22.21
N LEU A 15 -37.39 -16.96 -22.06
CA LEU A 15 -36.63 -17.44 -23.22
C LEU A 15 -36.31 -18.93 -23.09
N ALA A 16 -36.53 -19.64 -24.19
CA ALA A 16 -36.66 -21.09 -24.28
C ALA A 16 -35.32 -21.81 -24.50
N LEU A 17 -35.23 -22.98 -23.86
CA LEU A 17 -34.26 -24.05 -24.09
C LEU A 17 -34.43 -24.64 -25.49
N VAL A 18 -33.33 -24.83 -26.23
CA VAL A 18 -33.25 -25.81 -27.32
C VAL A 18 -32.23 -26.88 -26.93
N ALA A 19 -32.72 -28.08 -26.74
CA ALA A 19 -31.94 -29.29 -26.57
C ALA A 19 -31.71 -29.95 -27.93
N THR A 20 -30.48 -30.42 -28.16
CA THR A 20 -30.23 -31.50 -29.14
C THR A 20 -29.22 -32.45 -28.52
N ALA A 21 -29.62 -33.72 -28.39
CA ALA A 21 -28.83 -34.81 -27.88
C ALA A 21 -28.55 -35.84 -28.99
N CYS A 22 -27.60 -36.73 -28.66
CA CYS A 22 -27.24 -38.02 -29.26
C CYS A 22 -26.06 -38.01 -30.25
N ALA A 23 -24.89 -38.53 -29.84
CA ALA A 23 -24.58 -39.98 -29.93
C ALA A 23 -23.17 -40.31 -29.42
N SER A 24 -23.03 -41.56 -28.98
CA SER A 24 -22.00 -42.27 -28.21
C SER A 24 -20.74 -42.75 -28.96
N ASP A 25 -19.64 -42.86 -28.18
CA ASP A 25 -18.55 -43.88 -28.16
C ASP A 25 -17.50 -43.99 -29.30
N PRO A 26 -16.31 -44.61 -29.06
CA PRO A 26 -15.57 -44.87 -27.81
C PRO A 26 -14.07 -44.46 -27.86
N ALA A 27 -13.39 -44.63 -26.71
CA ALA A 27 -11.96 -44.41 -26.47
C ALA A 27 -10.99 -45.15 -27.41
N PRO A 28 -9.72 -44.70 -27.44
CA PRO A 28 -8.63 -45.66 -27.28
C PRO A 28 -7.56 -45.20 -26.27
N ASP A 29 -7.06 -46.18 -25.53
CA ASP A 29 -5.86 -46.21 -24.70
C ASP A 29 -5.07 -47.46 -25.15
N PRO A 30 -3.79 -47.70 -24.83
CA PRO A 30 -2.64 -46.84 -24.54
C PRO A 30 -1.49 -47.08 -25.55
N TYR A 31 -0.47 -46.21 -25.59
CA TYR A 31 0.81 -46.55 -26.23
C TYR A 31 1.88 -46.87 -25.18
N GLN A 32 2.34 -48.12 -25.24
CA GLN A 32 3.58 -48.64 -24.65
C GLN A 32 4.80 -48.35 -25.54
N GLY A 33 5.97 -48.32 -24.92
CA GLY A 33 7.28 -48.59 -25.53
C GLY A 33 8.21 -47.37 -25.54
N ALA A 34 9.49 -47.44 -25.18
CA ALA A 34 10.32 -48.56 -24.80
C ALA A 34 11.59 -48.04 -24.09
N ALA A 35 12.17 -48.90 -23.26
CA ALA A 35 13.49 -48.77 -22.66
C ALA A 35 14.60 -48.76 -23.73
N GLY A 36 15.70 -48.06 -23.42
CA GLY A 36 16.94 -48.08 -24.19
C GLY A 36 18.13 -47.75 -23.31
N ASP A 37 18.80 -48.81 -22.83
CA ASP A 37 20.13 -48.82 -22.23
C ASP A 37 21.21 -48.31 -23.21
N ALA A 38 22.13 -47.49 -22.68
CA ALA A 38 23.58 -47.48 -22.94
C ALA A 38 24.16 -46.36 -22.06
N GLY A 39 25.21 -46.51 -21.26
CA GLY A 39 26.35 -47.39 -21.39
C GLY A 39 27.57 -46.58 -20.94
N VAL A 40 28.03 -46.89 -19.73
CA VAL A 40 29.34 -46.65 -19.09
C VAL A 40 30.45 -46.05 -19.96
N ALA A 41 31.09 -44.97 -19.48
CA ALA A 41 32.53 -44.79 -19.56
C ALA A 41 33.07 -43.94 -18.39
N ASP A 42 34.01 -44.58 -17.71
CA ASP A 42 34.85 -44.20 -16.57
C ASP A 42 35.96 -43.21 -16.98
N ALA A 43 36.30 -42.27 -16.10
CA ALA A 43 37.66 -41.70 -15.98
C ALA A 43 37.80 -40.78 -14.75
N SER A 44 38.54 -41.31 -13.78
CA SER A 44 39.28 -40.67 -12.67
C SER A 44 39.85 -39.26 -12.90
N LEU A 45 39.94 -38.47 -11.82
CA LEU A 45 41.21 -37.97 -11.21
C LEU A 45 40.93 -36.97 -10.08
N ASP A 46 41.23 -37.41 -8.85
CA ASP A 46 42.13 -36.81 -7.85
C ASP A 46 42.24 -35.29 -7.61
N GLN A 47 42.27 -34.99 -6.30
CA GLN A 47 43.07 -34.00 -5.56
C GLN A 47 42.40 -32.78 -4.89
N ASP A 48 42.61 -32.79 -3.57
CA ASP A 48 42.52 -31.72 -2.57
C ASP A 48 43.10 -30.37 -3.02
N ALA A 49 42.48 -29.28 -2.55
CA ALA A 49 43.21 -28.10 -2.09
C ALA A 49 42.32 -27.19 -1.21
N THR A 50 42.69 -27.07 0.06
CA THR A 50 42.38 -25.94 0.94
C THR A 50 43.09 -24.66 0.49
N PRO A 51 42.66 -23.48 0.97
CA PRO A 51 43.61 -22.40 1.23
C PRO A 51 43.58 -21.95 2.69
N SER A 52 44.74 -22.07 3.33
CA SER A 52 45.17 -21.38 4.54
C SER A 52 46.06 -20.18 4.19
N ASP A 53 45.96 -19.14 5.02
CA ASP A 53 46.93 -18.06 5.31
C ASP A 53 47.33 -17.04 4.22
N VAL A 54 47.31 -15.75 4.60
CA VAL A 54 48.49 -14.85 4.76
C VAL A 54 47.99 -13.40 4.98
N GLY A 55 48.54 -12.69 5.97
CA GLY A 55 48.58 -11.22 5.91
C GLY A 55 48.75 -10.43 7.22
N VAL A 56 49.95 -10.50 7.82
CA VAL A 56 50.40 -9.73 8.99
C VAL A 56 51.05 -8.39 8.56
N LEU A 57 50.59 -7.26 9.12
CA LEU A 57 51.26 -6.00 9.60
C LEU A 57 52.30 -5.24 8.70
N PRO A 58 52.53 -3.90 8.85
CA PRO A 58 52.78 -3.24 10.15
C PRO A 58 52.36 -1.78 10.41
N ASP A 59 52.47 -1.51 11.72
CA ASP A 59 52.49 -0.30 12.54
C ASP A 59 53.35 0.89 12.03
N THR A 60 52.94 2.12 12.37
CA THR A 60 53.83 3.21 12.84
C THR A 60 53.05 4.39 13.46
N SER A 61 53.04 4.43 14.80
CA SER A 61 53.48 5.53 15.71
C SER A 61 53.01 7.01 15.57
N HIS A 62 52.36 7.49 16.66
CA HIS A 62 52.65 8.68 17.52
C HIS A 62 52.64 10.12 16.93
N ASN A 63 51.82 11.06 17.46
CA ASN A 63 52.04 11.82 18.72
C ASN A 63 51.00 12.96 18.96
N ASP A 64 50.45 12.99 20.18
CA ASP A 64 50.12 14.10 21.12
C ASP A 64 49.53 15.47 20.71
N GLY A 65 48.41 15.80 21.37
CA GLY A 65 48.38 16.93 22.31
C GLY A 65 47.26 17.97 22.16
N ALA A 66 46.26 17.95 23.06
CA ALA A 66 45.97 19.04 24.03
C ALA A 66 44.57 18.90 24.65
N ALA A 67 44.55 18.87 25.99
CA ALA A 67 43.37 18.86 26.84
C ALA A 67 42.84 20.28 27.11
N VAL A 68 41.52 20.43 27.27
CA VAL A 68 40.91 21.41 28.17
C VAL A 68 39.75 20.74 28.91
N ASP A 69 39.85 20.81 30.22
CA ASP A 69 38.91 20.39 31.26
C ASP A 69 37.97 21.55 31.63
N SER A 70 36.69 21.27 31.87
CA SER A 70 35.89 21.95 32.89
C SER A 70 34.63 21.14 33.16
N GLY A 71 34.66 20.33 34.22
CA GLY A 71 33.54 19.52 34.68
C GLY A 71 32.35 20.28 35.24
N GLN A 72 31.26 19.55 35.45
CA GLN A 72 30.40 19.68 36.62
C GLN A 72 29.61 18.37 36.85
N ASP A 73 29.70 17.89 38.08
CA ASP A 73 29.10 16.67 38.62
C ASP A 73 27.58 16.62 38.52
N SER A 74 27.02 15.42 38.27
CA SER A 74 25.86 14.88 38.98
C SER A 74 25.77 13.33 38.84
N PRO A 75 25.37 12.60 39.90
CA PRO A 75 25.55 11.14 40.05
C PRO A 75 24.45 10.29 39.38
N PRO A 76 24.67 8.96 39.21
CA PRO A 76 23.82 8.06 38.43
C PRO A 76 22.68 7.46 39.25
N CYS A 77 21.55 7.12 38.61
CA CYS A 77 20.51 6.27 39.19
C CYS A 77 20.04 5.24 38.17
N ASP A 78 20.38 3.98 38.45
CA ASP A 78 19.72 2.76 37.97
C ASP A 78 18.38 2.53 38.68
N ALA A 79 17.58 1.65 38.06
CA ALA A 79 16.36 0.95 38.53
C ALA A 79 14.99 1.54 38.08
N GLY A 80 14.31 0.82 37.18
CA GLY A 80 12.86 0.97 36.94
C GLY A 80 12.01 0.21 37.97
N PRO A 81 10.69 -0.04 37.74
CA PRO A 81 9.80 0.57 36.76
C PRO A 81 8.45 1.07 37.36
N ALA A 82 7.91 2.14 36.76
CA ALA A 82 6.47 2.45 36.54
C ALA A 82 6.41 3.56 35.48
N PRO A 83 5.38 3.62 34.61
CA PRO A 83 5.51 4.11 33.23
C PRO A 83 5.77 5.62 33.21
N ALA A 84 6.87 6.05 32.57
CA ALA A 84 7.30 7.44 32.61
C ALA A 84 7.22 8.12 31.24
N PHE A 85 6.26 9.04 31.17
CA PHE A 85 6.29 10.28 30.40
C PHE A 85 7.71 10.87 30.31
N LEU A 86 8.15 11.21 29.11
CA LEU A 86 9.33 12.05 28.88
C LEU A 86 9.05 13.45 29.44
N SER A 87 9.54 13.73 30.64
CA SER A 87 9.60 15.09 31.19
C SER A 87 10.95 15.71 30.88
N CYS A 88 10.98 16.76 30.07
CA CYS A 88 12.07 17.73 30.15
C CYS A 88 11.99 18.44 31.51
N GLY A 89 13.12 18.85 32.09
CA GLY A 89 13.21 19.50 33.42
C GLY A 89 12.44 20.82 33.62
N SER A 90 11.50 21.16 32.72
CA SER A 90 10.57 22.28 32.78
C SER A 90 9.09 21.88 32.92
N GLY A 91 8.75 20.59 32.97
CA GLY A 91 7.37 20.11 33.20
C GLY A 91 6.43 20.12 31.98
N LYS A 92 6.91 19.82 30.77
CA LYS A 92 6.08 19.68 29.54
C LYS A 92 6.26 18.31 28.88
N THR A 93 5.25 17.89 28.10
CA THR A 93 5.19 16.65 27.29
C THR A 93 5.23 16.98 25.78
N LEU A 94 5.83 16.11 24.95
CA LEU A 94 6.16 16.33 23.54
C LEU A 94 5.18 15.62 22.57
N TYR A 95 4.72 16.33 21.53
CA TYR A 95 4.23 15.76 20.26
C TYR A 95 4.67 16.67 19.09
N GLN A 96 5.23 16.07 18.02
CA GLN A 96 5.51 16.65 16.69
C GLN A 96 6.18 18.05 16.63
N GLY A 97 7.43 18.17 17.07
CA GLY A 97 8.37 19.20 16.57
C GLY A 97 8.04 20.68 16.86
N GLN A 98 6.92 21.00 17.49
CA GLN A 98 6.56 22.34 17.95
C GLN A 98 6.26 22.29 19.45
N CYS A 99 6.89 23.17 20.24
CA CYS A 99 6.57 23.34 21.65
C CYS A 99 5.19 24.03 21.82
N LEU A 100 4.12 23.35 21.45
CA LEU A 100 2.77 23.78 21.82
C LEU A 100 2.54 23.40 23.28
N LEU A 101 2.79 24.36 24.17
CA LEU A 101 2.20 24.33 25.49
C LEU A 101 0.68 24.10 25.31
N PRO A 102 0.03 23.21 26.08
CA PRO A 102 -1.45 23.10 26.11
C PRO A 102 -2.15 24.36 26.69
N TYR A 103 -1.46 25.51 26.65
CA TYR A 103 -1.76 26.74 27.36
C TYR A 103 -1.69 27.98 26.46
N GLN A 104 -1.48 27.85 25.14
CA GLN A 104 -1.46 29.00 24.25
C GLN A 104 -2.82 29.27 23.60
N PRO A 105 -3.16 30.55 23.37
CA PRO A 105 -4.32 30.91 22.59
C PRO A 105 -4.27 30.29 21.19
N THR A 106 -5.31 29.57 20.79
CA THR A 106 -5.50 29.05 19.43
C THR A 106 -6.64 29.78 18.73
N LEU A 107 -6.42 30.12 17.46
CA LEU A 107 -7.41 30.63 16.54
C LEU A 107 -7.38 29.70 15.33
N ASN A 108 -8.53 29.22 14.88
CA ASN A 108 -8.67 28.35 13.73
C ASN A 108 -9.78 28.89 12.84
N VAL A 109 -9.57 28.87 11.54
CA VAL A 109 -10.59 29.16 10.53
C VAL A 109 -10.86 27.90 9.73
N SER A 110 -12.08 27.71 9.23
CA SER A 110 -12.43 26.56 8.38
C SER A 110 -11.68 26.60 7.06
N ASP A 111 -11.48 27.81 6.52
CA ASP A 111 -10.91 28.04 5.20
C ASP A 111 -10.10 29.34 5.22
N THR A 112 -8.92 29.32 4.61
CA THR A 112 -8.05 30.50 4.43
C THR A 112 -8.14 31.11 3.04
N ILE A 113 -8.85 30.44 2.12
CA ILE A 113 -9.16 30.92 0.77
C ILE A 113 -10.62 30.61 0.50
N VAL A 114 -11.41 31.63 0.22
CA VAL A 114 -12.84 31.50 -0.03
C VAL A 114 -13.25 32.36 -1.21
N ALA A 115 -14.43 32.12 -1.80
CA ALA A 115 -14.95 33.06 -2.78
C ALA A 115 -15.82 34.13 -2.12
N PRO A 116 -16.14 35.21 -2.85
CA PRO A 116 -17.00 36.25 -2.32
C PRO A 116 -18.32 35.68 -1.80
N GLY A 117 -18.65 35.99 -0.56
CA GLY A 117 -19.90 35.60 0.10
C GLY A 117 -19.88 34.23 0.78
N ALA A 118 -18.75 33.52 0.78
CA ALA A 118 -18.63 32.27 1.52
C ALA A 118 -18.62 32.49 3.04
N SER A 119 -19.22 31.56 3.78
CA SER A 119 -19.26 31.58 5.23
C SER A 119 -18.07 30.79 5.80
N VAL A 120 -17.15 31.48 6.46
CA VAL A 120 -16.00 30.87 7.16
C VAL A 120 -16.36 30.64 8.62
N ALA A 121 -16.19 29.41 9.11
CA ALA A 121 -16.31 29.11 10.53
C ALA A 121 -14.99 29.45 11.24
N VAL A 122 -15.07 30.11 12.39
CA VAL A 122 -13.92 30.49 13.21
C VAL A 122 -14.09 29.91 14.60
N ALA A 123 -13.08 29.20 15.09
CA ALA A 123 -13.04 28.66 16.44
C ALA A 123 -11.84 29.25 17.18
N TRP A 124 -12.03 29.60 18.45
CA TRP A 124 -10.95 30.12 19.28
C TRP A 124 -10.99 29.55 20.70
N ASN A 125 -9.81 29.41 21.28
CA ASN A 125 -9.61 29.00 22.66
C ASN A 125 -8.41 29.74 23.24
N GLY A 126 -8.63 30.52 24.29
CA GLY A 126 -7.58 31.28 24.97
C GLY A 126 -6.64 30.46 25.85
N GLY A 127 -6.93 29.17 26.04
CA GLY A 127 -6.22 28.30 26.97
C GLY A 127 -6.66 28.51 28.42
N ALA A 128 -6.08 27.72 29.34
CA ALA A 128 -6.51 27.65 30.74
C ALA A 128 -6.34 28.95 31.54
N TYR A 129 -5.55 29.90 31.04
CA TYR A 129 -5.23 31.16 31.73
C TYR A 129 -5.92 32.39 31.15
N ALA A 130 -6.65 32.25 30.04
CA ALA A 130 -7.41 33.35 29.47
C ALA A 130 -8.70 33.57 30.24
N ASN A 131 -8.85 34.78 30.79
CA ASN A 131 -10.15 35.20 31.33
C ASN A 131 -11.08 35.68 30.21
N THR A 132 -10.51 36.36 29.20
CA THR A 132 -11.26 36.81 28.03
C THR A 132 -10.35 36.79 26.80
N CYS A 133 -10.92 36.42 25.66
CA CYS A 133 -10.31 36.61 24.35
C CYS A 133 -11.25 37.41 23.46
N SER A 134 -10.71 38.37 22.73
CA SER A 134 -11.43 39.13 21.71
C SER A 134 -11.02 38.63 20.34
N VAL A 135 -12.01 38.15 19.58
CA VAL A 135 -11.86 37.77 18.17
C VAL A 135 -12.85 38.62 17.39
N SER A 136 -12.39 39.60 16.62
CA SER A 136 -13.29 40.47 15.85
C SER A 136 -13.96 39.67 14.72
N PRO A 137 -15.30 39.74 14.51
CA PRO A 137 -16.27 40.67 15.10
C PRO A 137 -17.09 40.11 16.29
N TRP A 138 -16.68 38.99 16.88
CA TRP A 138 -17.46 38.30 17.92
C TRP A 138 -17.31 38.91 19.32
N PRO A 139 -18.32 38.73 20.20
CA PRO A 139 -18.22 39.10 21.60
C PRO A 139 -17.03 38.40 22.28
N SER A 140 -16.35 39.11 23.18
CA SER A 140 -15.20 38.56 23.88
C SER A 140 -15.61 37.38 24.77
N ALA A 141 -14.97 36.23 24.57
CA ALA A 141 -15.17 35.02 25.33
C ALA A 141 -13.83 34.26 25.44
N PRO A 142 -13.55 33.56 26.56
CA PRO A 142 -12.31 32.79 26.71
C PRO A 142 -12.20 31.66 25.69
N ALA A 143 -13.32 31.13 25.19
CA ALA A 143 -13.39 30.26 24.03
C ALA A 143 -14.72 30.46 23.32
N GLY A 144 -14.80 30.11 22.03
CA GLY A 144 -16.03 30.21 21.26
C GLY A 144 -15.90 29.74 19.83
N THR A 145 -17.05 29.75 19.16
CA THR A 145 -17.16 29.55 17.71
C THR A 145 -18.01 30.65 17.11
N GLY A 146 -17.72 30.98 15.85
CA GLY A 146 -18.41 32.00 15.09
C GLY A 146 -18.41 31.66 13.60
N ALA A 147 -19.26 32.34 12.84
CA ALA A 147 -19.24 32.26 11.38
C ALA A 147 -19.27 33.69 10.81
N ALA A 148 -18.48 33.94 9.77
CA ALA A 148 -18.42 35.22 9.09
C ALA A 148 -18.55 35.00 7.58
N THR A 149 -19.40 35.80 6.94
CA THR A 149 -19.46 35.89 5.48
C THR A 149 -18.32 36.77 5.00
N ILE A 150 -17.47 36.24 4.12
CA ILE A 150 -16.26 36.92 3.64
C ILE A 150 -16.48 37.34 2.18
N ASP A 151 -16.60 38.65 1.97
CA ASP A 151 -16.74 39.25 0.62
C ASP A 151 -15.42 39.88 0.11
N THR A 152 -14.47 40.13 1.01
CA THR A 152 -13.13 40.65 0.71
C THR A 152 -12.09 40.03 1.65
N ASP A 153 -10.81 40.09 1.29
CA ASP A 153 -9.69 39.68 2.15
C ASP A 153 -9.88 40.16 3.59
N THR A 154 -9.88 39.23 4.53
CA THR A 154 -10.20 39.46 5.94
C THR A 154 -9.16 38.75 6.79
N ALA A 155 -8.59 39.42 7.79
CA ALA A 155 -7.72 38.78 8.77
C ALA A 155 -8.44 38.66 10.11
N PHE A 156 -8.54 37.43 10.63
CA PHE A 156 -9.01 37.20 11.99
C PHE A 156 -7.83 37.31 12.93
N SER A 157 -7.95 38.16 13.94
CA SER A 157 -6.96 38.28 15.01
C SER A 157 -7.61 37.94 16.34
N MET A 158 -6.84 37.28 17.20
CA MET A 158 -7.26 36.99 18.56
C MET A 158 -6.33 37.67 19.57
N THR A 159 -6.93 38.40 20.50
CA THR A 159 -6.24 38.99 21.65
C THR A 159 -6.79 38.42 22.94
N CYS A 160 -5.98 37.71 23.71
CA CYS A 160 -6.38 37.14 25.01
C CYS A 160 -5.68 37.87 26.16
N ILE A 161 -6.40 38.05 27.27
CA ILE A 161 -5.87 38.57 28.53
C ILE A 161 -6.12 37.62 29.70
N ASN A 162 -5.19 37.58 30.65
CA ASN A 162 -5.32 36.81 31.88
C ASN A 162 -6.15 37.55 32.95
N GLY A 163 -6.32 36.96 34.12
CA GLY A 163 -7.05 37.59 35.24
C GLY A 163 -6.42 38.85 35.84
N SER A 164 -5.16 39.12 35.53
CA SER A 164 -4.44 40.35 35.90
C SER A 164 -4.52 41.43 34.82
N GLY A 165 -5.10 41.13 33.65
CA GLY A 165 -5.18 42.03 32.51
C GLY A 165 -3.95 41.99 31.58
N ASP A 166 -3.00 41.08 31.80
CA ASP A 166 -1.83 40.93 30.93
C ASP A 166 -2.18 40.16 29.66
N TYR A 167 -1.60 40.56 28.53
CA TYR A 167 -1.75 39.86 27.26
C TYR A 167 -1.09 38.49 27.27
N LEU A 168 -1.82 37.48 26.77
CA LEU A 168 -1.29 36.16 26.49
C LEU A 168 -0.72 36.13 25.06
N SER A 169 0.55 35.77 24.94
CA SER A 169 1.28 35.68 23.67
C SER A 169 1.47 34.20 23.27
N PRO A 170 1.37 33.85 21.98
CA PRO A 170 1.12 34.74 20.83
C PRO A 170 -0.35 35.16 20.68
N GLN A 171 -0.56 36.29 19.99
CA GLN A 171 -1.87 36.70 19.48
C GLN A 171 -1.98 36.20 18.04
N PRO A 172 -2.64 35.05 17.80
CA PRO A 172 -2.67 34.49 16.46
C PRO A 172 -3.47 35.39 15.52
N VAL A 173 -2.96 35.52 14.30
CA VAL A 173 -3.62 36.21 13.19
C VAL A 173 -3.70 35.23 12.03
N ILE A 174 -4.90 35.00 11.50
CA ILE A 174 -5.13 34.13 10.35
C ILE A 174 -5.76 34.97 9.23
N PRO A 175 -5.05 35.20 8.11
CA PRO A 175 -5.63 35.81 6.93
C PRO A 175 -6.54 34.80 6.21
N VAL A 176 -7.67 35.32 5.72
CA VAL A 176 -8.58 34.65 4.79
C VAL A 176 -8.64 35.50 3.52
N HIS A 177 -8.16 34.94 2.41
CA HIS A 177 -8.15 35.58 1.11
C HIS A 177 -9.46 35.31 0.36
N VAL A 178 -9.99 36.32 -0.31
CA VAL A 178 -11.12 36.20 -1.23
C VAL A 178 -10.62 36.10 -2.64
N GLU A 179 -10.80 34.92 -3.22
CA GLU A 179 -10.47 34.66 -4.60
C GLU A 179 -11.72 34.80 -5.47
N THR A 180 -11.64 35.75 -6.39
CA THR A 180 -12.75 36.16 -7.27
C THR A 180 -12.90 35.28 -8.51
N ASN A 181 -11.98 34.35 -8.73
CA ASN A 181 -12.07 33.39 -9.84
C ASN A 181 -13.36 32.55 -9.73
N PRO A 182 -14.29 32.65 -10.69
CA PRO A 182 -15.54 31.90 -10.66
C PRO A 182 -15.33 30.38 -10.75
N ALA A 183 -14.16 29.91 -11.19
CA ALA A 183 -13.80 28.49 -11.20
C ALA A 183 -13.39 27.96 -9.81
N LEU A 184 -13.02 28.85 -8.87
CA LEU A 184 -12.55 28.43 -7.55
C LEU A 184 -13.67 27.81 -6.70
N GLN A 185 -14.90 28.34 -6.75
CA GLN A 185 -16.00 27.76 -5.94
C GLN A 185 -16.34 26.31 -6.32
N PRO A 186 -16.57 25.99 -7.61
CA PRO A 186 -16.73 24.60 -8.02
C PRO A 186 -15.55 23.72 -7.60
N PHE A 187 -14.33 24.24 -7.70
CA PHE A 187 -13.12 23.54 -7.25
C PHE A 187 -13.14 23.25 -5.74
N LEU A 188 -13.34 24.27 -4.90
CA LEU A 188 -13.38 24.10 -3.44
C LEU A 188 -14.51 23.16 -3.02
N GLN A 189 -15.66 23.22 -3.69
CA GLN A 189 -16.77 22.30 -3.45
C GLN A 189 -16.41 20.87 -3.83
N ALA A 190 -15.72 20.66 -4.96
CA ALA A 190 -15.27 19.35 -5.41
C ALA A 190 -14.19 18.77 -4.48
N ILE A 191 -13.21 19.58 -4.06
CA ILE A 191 -12.19 19.17 -3.08
C ILE A 191 -12.81 18.86 -1.72
N ASN A 192 -13.76 19.67 -1.24
CA ASN A 192 -14.44 19.40 0.02
C ASN A 192 -15.29 18.13 -0.08
N ALA A 193 -16.04 17.93 -1.17
CA ALA A 193 -16.81 16.72 -1.40
C ALA A 193 -15.92 15.48 -1.46
N LEU A 194 -14.77 15.58 -2.13
CA LEU A 194 -13.75 14.54 -2.18
C LEU A 194 -13.16 14.28 -0.79
N GLY A 195 -12.84 15.33 -0.02
CA GLY A 195 -12.34 15.22 1.35
C GLY A 195 -13.33 14.52 2.28
N VAL A 196 -14.61 14.84 2.18
CA VAL A 196 -15.70 14.16 2.92
C VAL A 196 -15.81 12.69 2.50
N ALA A 197 -15.76 12.40 1.20
CA ALA A 197 -15.82 11.03 0.69
C ALA A 197 -14.61 10.21 1.15
N ARG A 198 -13.39 10.77 1.06
CA ARG A 198 -12.15 10.16 1.58
C ARG A 198 -12.28 9.93 3.08
N TYR A 199 -12.63 10.93 3.87
CA TYR A 199 -12.79 10.77 5.32
C TYR A 199 -13.84 9.70 5.67
N ALA A 200 -14.97 9.64 4.97
CA ALA A 200 -16.00 8.62 5.20
C ALA A 200 -15.49 7.20 4.87
N ALA A 201 -14.75 7.04 3.78
CA ALA A 201 -14.08 5.77 3.45
C ALA A 201 -13.09 5.38 4.56
N TRP A 202 -12.28 6.35 5.01
CA TRP A 202 -11.21 6.16 5.99
C TRP A 202 -11.68 5.96 7.43
N SER A 203 -12.84 6.50 7.79
CA SER A 203 -13.44 6.37 9.11
C SER A 203 -14.44 5.21 9.20
N LYS A 204 -14.53 4.37 8.16
CA LYS A 204 -15.36 3.16 8.17
C LYS A 204 -14.97 2.30 9.38
N SER A 205 -15.90 2.11 10.30
CA SER A 205 -15.72 1.30 11.49
C SER A 205 -16.17 -0.13 11.23
N PHE A 206 -15.35 -1.10 11.64
CA PHE A 206 -15.67 -2.51 11.64
C PHE A 206 -16.03 -2.95 13.06
N GLY A 207 -16.99 -2.24 13.65
CA GLY A 207 -17.34 -2.36 15.06
C GLY A 207 -16.19 -1.95 15.97
N ILE A 208 -15.58 -2.92 16.66
CA ILE A 208 -14.40 -2.69 17.49
C ILE A 208 -13.08 -2.81 16.70
N TRP A 209 -13.12 -3.21 15.44
CA TRP A 209 -11.93 -3.42 14.62
C TRP A 209 -11.64 -2.23 13.72
N GLU A 210 -10.37 -2.02 13.41
CA GLU A 210 -9.91 -0.95 12.53
C GLU A 210 -9.87 -1.42 11.07
N VAL A 211 -9.54 -2.69 10.85
CA VAL A 211 -9.53 -3.34 9.53
C VAL A 211 -10.10 -4.73 9.67
N GLU A 212 -10.91 -5.13 8.70
CA GLU A 212 -11.51 -6.46 8.61
C GLU A 212 -11.54 -6.93 7.15
N TYR A 213 -10.99 -8.11 6.90
CA TYR A 213 -11.28 -8.97 5.78
C TYR A 213 -12.38 -9.94 6.21
N ASP A 214 -13.54 -9.85 5.56
CA ASP A 214 -14.75 -10.63 5.88
C ASP A 214 -14.96 -11.84 4.94
N GLY A 215 -13.94 -12.14 4.12
CA GLY A 215 -13.94 -13.29 3.21
C GLY A 215 -14.88 -13.22 2.01
N THR A 216 -15.66 -12.15 1.85
CA THR A 216 -16.75 -12.08 0.86
C THR A 216 -16.29 -11.46 -0.45
N GLY A 217 -16.47 -12.17 -1.57
CA GLY A 217 -15.89 -11.78 -2.85
C GLY A 217 -14.36 -11.94 -2.81
N ALA A 218 -13.66 -11.67 -3.91
CA ALA A 218 -12.20 -11.66 -3.85
C ALA A 218 -11.74 -10.69 -2.74
N PRO A 219 -10.56 -10.88 -2.10
CA PRO A 219 -10.12 -10.16 -0.89
C PRO A 219 -10.04 -8.62 -0.96
N THR A 220 -10.48 -8.04 -2.07
CA THR A 220 -10.51 -6.62 -2.38
C THR A 220 -11.91 -6.07 -2.73
N ASP A 221 -12.95 -6.89 -2.91
CA ASP A 221 -14.19 -6.46 -3.58
C ASP A 221 -15.10 -5.53 -2.72
N ASN A 222 -14.96 -5.52 -1.38
CA ASN A 222 -15.93 -4.85 -0.49
C ASN A 222 -15.33 -3.83 0.49
N VAL A 223 -14.05 -3.52 0.31
CA VAL A 223 -13.28 -2.69 1.24
C VAL A 223 -12.74 -1.49 0.45
N PRO A 224 -12.88 -0.23 0.94
CA PRO A 224 -12.27 0.90 0.26
C PRO A 224 -10.78 0.60 0.07
N MET A 225 -10.19 0.95 -1.06
CA MET A 225 -8.86 0.41 -1.41
C MET A 225 -7.77 0.70 -0.38
N ALA A 226 -7.88 1.78 0.40
CA ALA A 226 -6.97 2.04 1.50
C ALA A 226 -7.01 0.97 2.63
N PHE A 227 -8.08 0.18 2.68
CA PHE A 227 -8.31 -0.93 3.61
C PHE A 227 -8.24 -2.31 2.93
N ALA A 228 -7.97 -2.37 1.62
CA ALA A 228 -7.90 -3.63 0.89
C ALA A 228 -6.76 -4.52 1.41
N TRP A 229 -7.00 -5.83 1.38
CA TRP A 229 -5.96 -6.83 1.55
C TRP A 229 -5.49 -7.25 0.17
N ASP A 230 -4.18 -7.37 0.03
CA ASP A 230 -3.56 -7.98 -1.14
C ASP A 230 -3.98 -9.46 -1.26
N ASN A 231 -4.05 -9.98 -2.49
CA ASN A 231 -4.79 -11.19 -2.81
C ASN A 231 -3.86 -12.37 -3.19
N PRO A 232 -4.01 -13.57 -2.59
CA PRO A 232 -3.22 -14.74 -2.94
C PRO A 232 -3.43 -15.26 -4.37
N ILE A 233 -4.52 -14.86 -5.03
CA ILE A 233 -4.74 -15.18 -6.45
C ILE A 233 -3.88 -14.29 -7.36
N ASP A 234 -3.43 -13.14 -6.87
CA ASP A 234 -2.56 -12.17 -7.55
C ASP A 234 -1.11 -12.67 -7.68
N ASP A 235 -0.62 -13.38 -6.66
CA ASP A 235 0.79 -13.23 -6.35
C ASP A 235 1.83 -14.05 -7.15
N ASP A 236 1.59 -15.27 -7.65
CA ASP A 236 2.77 -16.10 -8.05
C ASP A 236 2.59 -17.09 -9.20
N GLY A 237 1.86 -16.78 -10.29
CA GLY A 237 1.88 -17.66 -11.46
C GLY A 237 1.87 -16.98 -12.81
N LEU A 238 2.99 -17.16 -13.50
CA LEU A 238 3.18 -16.85 -14.91
C LEU A 238 2.38 -17.73 -15.89
N GLY A 239 1.38 -18.48 -15.40
CA GLY A 239 0.59 -19.40 -16.21
C GLY A 239 -0.87 -18.96 -16.25
N VAL A 240 -1.49 -19.02 -17.42
CA VAL A 240 -2.94 -18.89 -17.61
C VAL A 240 -3.65 -19.80 -16.60
N TYR A 241 -4.08 -19.21 -15.48
CA TYR A 241 -4.85 -19.86 -14.45
C TYR A 241 -6.25 -20.09 -14.99
N ALA A 242 -6.40 -21.14 -15.80
CA ALA A 242 -7.71 -21.67 -16.11
C ALA A 242 -8.34 -22.16 -14.80
N ALA A 243 -9.09 -21.26 -14.16
CA ALA A 243 -10.02 -21.48 -13.05
C ALA A 243 -9.45 -22.18 -11.79
N GLY A 244 -9.09 -21.39 -10.75
CA GLY A 244 -9.29 -21.77 -9.34
C GLY A 244 -8.74 -23.14 -8.89
N ARG A 245 -7.54 -23.52 -9.31
CA ARG A 245 -6.88 -24.69 -8.75
C ARG A 245 -6.19 -24.30 -7.44
N GLY A 246 -6.44 -25.08 -6.41
CA GLY A 246 -6.08 -24.81 -5.01
C GLY A 246 -6.88 -23.70 -4.33
N PHE A 247 -7.10 -22.55 -4.96
CA PHE A 247 -7.73 -21.38 -4.33
C PHE A 247 -9.21 -21.25 -4.70
N ARG A 248 -10.08 -21.15 -3.69
CA ARG A 248 -11.52 -21.01 -3.87
C ARG A 248 -12.08 -19.97 -2.91
N PHE A 249 -12.64 -18.89 -3.47
CA PHE A 249 -13.44 -17.93 -2.72
C PHE A 249 -14.86 -18.43 -2.51
N ASP A 250 -15.54 -17.85 -1.53
CA ASP A 250 -16.92 -18.17 -1.15
C ASP A 250 -17.15 -19.69 -1.00
N THR A 251 -16.11 -20.39 -0.52
CA THR A 251 -16.08 -21.84 -0.36
C THR A 251 -15.66 -22.17 1.08
N PRO A 252 -16.40 -23.01 1.82
CA PRO A 252 -17.61 -23.74 1.41
C PRO A 252 -18.88 -22.88 1.34
N SER A 253 -18.81 -21.63 1.79
CA SER A 253 -19.91 -20.66 1.75
C SER A 253 -19.38 -19.26 1.48
N VAL A 254 -20.26 -18.34 1.09
CA VAL A 254 -19.94 -16.91 0.94
C VAL A 254 -19.19 -16.40 2.16
N GLY A 255 -18.11 -15.66 1.96
CA GLY A 255 -17.31 -15.14 3.06
C GLY A 255 -16.11 -16.00 3.44
N PHE A 256 -15.70 -16.99 2.65
CA PHE A 256 -14.61 -17.89 3.00
C PHE A 256 -13.57 -18.03 1.88
N LEU A 257 -12.30 -18.10 2.27
CA LEU A 257 -11.18 -18.46 1.41
C LEU A 257 -10.71 -19.88 1.74
N THR A 258 -10.91 -20.83 0.83
CA THR A 258 -10.30 -22.16 0.89
C THR A 258 -9.04 -22.21 0.04
N VAL A 259 -7.98 -22.78 0.61
CA VAL A 259 -6.75 -23.14 -0.10
C VAL A 259 -6.55 -24.65 0.02
N ASP A 260 -6.39 -25.35 -1.09
CA ASP A 260 -6.18 -26.80 -1.20
C ASP A 260 -5.07 -27.10 -2.21
N ARG A 261 -3.83 -26.87 -1.79
CA ARG A 261 -2.63 -27.25 -2.54
C ARG A 261 -2.29 -28.73 -2.36
N HIS A 262 -2.96 -29.43 -1.44
CA HIS A 262 -2.76 -30.86 -1.25
C HIS A 262 -3.29 -31.63 -2.47
N ALA A 263 -4.49 -31.27 -2.94
CA ALA A 263 -5.15 -31.95 -4.06
C ALA A 263 -4.56 -31.62 -5.43
N ASP A 264 -3.83 -30.50 -5.59
CA ASP A 264 -3.21 -30.10 -6.86
C ASP A 264 -1.68 -29.93 -6.78
N PRO A 265 -0.91 -30.91 -7.28
CA PRO A 265 0.54 -30.82 -7.35
C PRO A 265 1.08 -29.64 -8.15
N ALA A 266 0.31 -29.06 -9.07
CA ALA A 266 0.71 -27.87 -9.81
C ALA A 266 0.73 -26.61 -8.93
N ASP A 267 0.11 -26.66 -7.75
CA ASP A 267 0.12 -25.59 -6.76
C ASP A 267 1.14 -25.81 -5.64
N TRP A 268 1.89 -26.93 -5.67
CA TRP A 268 2.98 -27.16 -4.72
C TRP A 268 4.06 -26.09 -4.88
N GLY A 269 4.44 -25.46 -3.76
CA GLY A 269 5.44 -24.38 -3.75
C GLY A 269 4.88 -22.98 -3.99
N LYS A 270 3.61 -22.82 -4.38
CA LYS A 270 3.00 -21.49 -4.53
C LYS A 270 2.76 -20.82 -3.18
N GLY A 271 3.00 -19.52 -3.03
CA GLY A 271 2.53 -18.76 -1.88
C GLY A 271 1.01 -18.76 -1.79
N SER A 272 0.46 -18.76 -0.58
CA SER A 272 -0.94 -18.47 -0.32
C SER A 272 -0.96 -17.38 0.73
N VAL A 273 -0.80 -16.14 0.30
CA VAL A 273 -0.65 -15.00 1.20
C VAL A 273 -1.73 -13.99 0.85
N ILE A 274 -2.58 -13.63 1.82
CA ILE A 274 -3.13 -12.27 1.83
C ILE A 274 -2.13 -11.41 2.60
N SER A 275 -1.77 -10.27 2.05
CA SER A 275 -0.83 -9.34 2.67
C SER A 275 -1.50 -7.99 2.89
N ARG A 276 -0.99 -7.22 3.84
CA ARG A 276 -1.40 -5.83 4.01
C ARG A 276 -0.29 -5.05 4.67
N ARG A 277 0.14 -3.97 4.01
CA ARG A 277 0.93 -2.91 4.62
C ARG A 277 0.00 -1.88 5.23
N ASP A 278 0.32 -1.41 6.43
CA ASP A 278 -0.49 -0.40 7.11
C ASP A 278 0.38 0.61 7.86
N GLU A 279 0.48 1.82 7.32
CA GLU A 279 1.23 2.94 7.87
C GLU A 279 0.72 3.47 9.21
N PHE A 280 -0.47 3.04 9.64
CA PHE A 280 -1.01 3.41 10.95
C PHE A 280 -0.60 2.46 12.06
N LEU A 281 -0.16 1.25 11.72
CA LEU A 281 0.43 0.34 12.69
C LEU A 281 1.79 0.89 13.15
N ASP A 282 2.08 0.70 14.42
CA ASP A 282 3.33 1.10 15.06
C ASP A 282 3.47 0.25 16.32
N SER A 283 4.64 -0.35 16.52
CA SER A 283 4.90 -1.24 17.65
C SER A 283 4.57 -0.61 19.00
N SER A 284 4.68 0.72 19.14
CA SER A 284 4.40 1.47 20.37
C SER A 284 2.94 1.46 20.81
N TYR A 285 1.99 1.19 19.91
CA TYR A 285 0.58 1.03 20.29
C TYR A 285 0.26 -0.37 20.78
N GLY A 286 1.04 -1.38 20.40
CA GLY A 286 0.64 -2.78 20.47
C GLY A 286 -0.30 -3.16 19.31
N LEU A 287 -0.52 -4.46 19.12
CA LEU A 287 -1.40 -5.00 18.10
C LEU A 287 -2.35 -6.05 18.71
N THR A 288 -3.61 -6.01 18.29
CA THR A 288 -4.51 -7.15 18.41
C THR A 288 -4.91 -7.58 17.01
N LEU A 289 -4.48 -8.78 16.61
CA LEU A 289 -4.84 -9.42 15.35
C LEU A 289 -5.68 -10.66 15.67
N GLU A 290 -6.81 -10.80 15.00
CA GLU A 290 -7.70 -11.93 15.16
C GLU A 290 -8.08 -12.52 13.81
N PHE A 291 -8.09 -13.84 13.72
CA PHE A 291 -8.53 -14.54 12.53
C PHE A 291 -9.20 -15.84 12.92
N ARG A 292 -10.02 -16.35 12.01
CA ARG A 292 -10.70 -17.64 12.19
C ARG A 292 -10.39 -18.57 11.03
N ALA A 293 -9.79 -19.71 11.34
CA ALA A 293 -9.33 -20.66 10.35
C ALA A 293 -9.50 -22.11 10.81
N ALA A 294 -9.52 -23.03 9.85
CA ALA A 294 -9.46 -24.47 10.05
C ALA A 294 -8.35 -25.05 9.15
N ILE A 295 -7.48 -25.89 9.73
CA ILE A 295 -6.34 -26.51 9.03
C ILE A 295 -6.65 -28.00 8.81
N PHE A 296 -6.80 -28.43 7.56
CA PHE A 296 -7.27 -29.79 7.30
C PHE A 296 -6.22 -30.85 7.68
N PRO A 297 -6.62 -32.07 8.08
CA PRO A 297 -5.68 -33.10 8.55
C PRO A 297 -4.60 -33.54 7.56
N ASP A 298 -4.85 -33.38 6.26
CA ASP A 298 -3.93 -33.69 5.15
C ASP A 298 -2.97 -32.52 4.83
N SER A 299 -3.15 -31.40 5.50
CA SER A 299 -2.36 -30.19 5.38
C SER A 299 -0.99 -30.34 6.03
N GLY A 300 0.05 -29.75 5.43
CA GLY A 300 1.38 -29.67 6.04
C GLY A 300 2.15 -31.00 6.09
N ILE A 301 1.57 -32.14 5.72
CA ILE A 301 2.29 -33.43 5.73
C ILE A 301 3.18 -33.54 4.49
N TYR A 302 4.50 -33.46 4.71
CA TYR A 302 5.52 -33.71 3.69
C TYR A 302 6.58 -34.66 4.24
N ASP A 303 6.78 -35.79 3.55
CA ASP A 303 7.68 -36.88 3.94
C ASP A 303 7.39 -37.47 5.34
N GLY A 304 6.11 -37.50 5.73
CA GLY A 304 5.66 -37.99 7.04
C GLY A 304 5.93 -37.05 8.21
N VAL A 305 6.44 -35.84 7.95
CA VAL A 305 6.66 -34.79 8.94
C VAL A 305 5.52 -33.77 8.86
N ASP A 306 5.01 -33.36 10.03
CA ASP A 306 4.00 -32.31 10.16
C ASP A 306 4.66 -30.93 10.04
N HIS A 307 4.46 -30.28 8.90
CA HIS A 307 4.94 -28.92 8.63
C HIS A 307 3.83 -27.90 8.85
N ASP A 308 4.23 -26.65 9.02
CA ASP A 308 3.30 -25.55 9.22
C ASP A 308 2.55 -25.24 7.92
N ALA A 309 1.26 -25.53 7.93
CA ALA A 309 0.36 -25.37 6.80
C ALA A 309 -0.10 -23.93 6.59
N PHE A 310 -0.17 -23.17 7.68
CA PHE A 310 -0.69 -21.81 7.72
C PHE A 310 0.18 -20.99 8.66
N ARG A 311 0.47 -19.75 8.25
CA ARG A 311 1.32 -18.82 8.97
C ARG A 311 0.65 -17.47 9.07
N VAL A 312 0.94 -16.77 10.14
CA VAL A 312 0.63 -15.35 10.29
C VAL A 312 1.92 -14.67 10.69
N HIS A 313 2.34 -13.68 9.90
CA HIS A 313 3.45 -12.82 10.24
C HIS A 313 2.96 -11.40 10.45
N TYR A 314 3.42 -10.78 11.53
CA TYR A 314 3.35 -9.34 11.71
C TYR A 314 4.78 -8.80 11.77
N GLN A 315 5.19 -8.12 10.72
CA GLN A 315 6.44 -7.37 10.70
C GLN A 315 6.19 -5.96 11.19
N MET A 316 6.96 -5.54 12.20
CA MET A 316 6.95 -4.19 12.75
C MET A 316 7.85 -3.25 11.94
N GLU A 317 7.69 -1.94 12.15
CA GLU A 317 8.49 -0.89 11.50
C GLU A 317 9.99 -0.93 11.84
N ASN A 318 10.38 -1.62 12.91
CA ASN A 318 11.77 -1.84 13.30
C ASN A 318 12.37 -3.14 12.73
N GLY A 319 11.62 -3.87 11.91
CA GLY A 319 12.03 -5.13 11.30
C GLY A 319 11.76 -6.38 12.14
N VAL A 320 11.37 -6.26 13.41
CA VAL A 320 10.97 -7.39 14.27
C VAL A 320 9.76 -8.08 13.64
N VAL A 321 9.82 -9.41 13.54
CA VAL A 321 8.69 -10.21 13.03
C VAL A 321 8.15 -11.11 14.12
N LEU A 322 6.83 -11.03 14.33
CA LEU A 322 6.05 -12.00 15.10
C LEU A 322 5.50 -13.06 14.15
N GLY A 323 5.63 -14.32 14.51
CA GLY A 323 5.16 -15.45 13.72
C GLY A 323 4.27 -16.39 14.52
N LEU A 324 3.08 -16.68 14.00
CA LEU A 324 2.22 -17.76 14.44
C LEU A 324 2.15 -18.81 13.33
N PHE A 325 2.37 -20.07 13.69
CA PHE A 325 2.41 -21.19 12.76
C PHE A 325 1.40 -22.24 13.20
N LEU A 326 0.55 -22.67 12.27
CA LEU A 326 -0.49 -23.66 12.51
C LEU A 326 -0.24 -24.90 11.65
N SER A 327 -0.25 -26.06 12.30
CA SER A 327 -0.36 -27.38 11.68
C SER A 327 -1.59 -28.09 12.23
N PRO A 328 -2.07 -29.19 11.63
CA PRO A 328 -3.25 -29.92 12.11
C PRO A 328 -3.17 -30.31 13.60
N THR A 329 -1.97 -30.48 14.13
CA THR A 329 -1.74 -31.00 15.49
C THR A 329 -1.03 -30.03 16.45
N ALA A 330 -0.64 -28.85 15.99
CA ALA A 330 0.11 -27.91 16.81
C ALA A 330 -0.15 -26.43 16.49
N ILE A 331 0.03 -25.61 17.51
CA ILE A 331 0.21 -24.15 17.40
C ILE A 331 1.65 -23.85 17.82
N LYS A 332 2.36 -23.06 17.02
CA LYS A 332 3.72 -22.60 17.32
C LYS A 332 3.83 -21.08 17.21
N ALA A 333 4.66 -20.46 18.03
CA ALA A 333 4.86 -19.01 18.08
C ALA A 333 6.35 -18.67 18.16
N GLY A 334 6.77 -17.57 17.53
CA GLY A 334 8.15 -17.05 17.58
C GLY A 334 8.41 -15.98 16.54
N GLY A 335 9.60 -15.99 15.93
CA GLY A 335 9.93 -15.14 14.76
C GLY A 335 9.61 -15.80 13.42
N TYR A 336 10.06 -15.20 12.30
CA TYR A 336 9.73 -15.64 10.93
C TYR A 336 10.14 -17.09 10.59
N VAL A 337 11.34 -17.53 10.99
CA VAL A 337 11.88 -18.86 10.61
C VAL A 337 11.88 -19.88 11.75
N LEU A 338 11.88 -19.40 13.00
CA LEU A 338 12.14 -20.22 14.18
C LEU A 338 11.05 -19.98 15.23
N PRO A 339 10.01 -20.83 15.28
CA PRO A 339 9.12 -20.83 16.42
C PRO A 339 9.92 -21.18 17.69
N THR A 340 9.78 -20.35 18.72
CA THR A 340 10.45 -20.51 20.02
C THR A 340 9.56 -21.25 21.02
N ALA A 341 8.25 -21.31 20.75
CA ALA A 341 7.26 -21.98 21.58
C ALA A 341 6.32 -22.85 20.72
N SER A 342 5.84 -23.96 21.29
CA SER A 342 4.91 -24.89 20.63
C SER A 342 4.01 -25.58 21.64
N VAL A 343 2.75 -25.80 21.27
CA VAL A 343 1.76 -26.54 22.06
C VAL A 343 0.96 -27.47 21.16
N ALA A 344 0.70 -28.70 21.64
CA ALA A 344 -0.18 -29.63 20.96
C ALA A 344 -1.62 -29.11 21.00
N PHE A 345 -2.24 -28.98 19.84
CA PHE A 345 -3.60 -28.43 19.72
C PHE A 345 -4.24 -28.90 18.41
N ASP A 346 -5.53 -29.26 18.47
CA ASP A 346 -6.30 -29.66 17.29
C ASP A 346 -6.81 -28.42 16.53
N THR A 347 -6.15 -28.11 15.41
CA THR A 347 -6.50 -26.96 14.55
C THR A 347 -7.46 -27.35 13.42
N THR A 348 -7.94 -28.60 13.38
CA THR A 348 -8.75 -29.13 12.28
C THR A 348 -10.19 -28.64 12.29
N ALA A 349 -10.68 -28.20 13.45
CA ALA A 349 -11.92 -27.45 13.55
C ALA A 349 -11.68 -25.95 13.32
N PHE A 350 -12.75 -25.21 12.99
CA PHE A 350 -12.68 -23.75 13.00
C PHE A 350 -12.40 -23.24 14.40
N ASN A 351 -11.23 -22.64 14.57
CA ASN A 351 -10.82 -21.99 15.80
C ASN A 351 -10.65 -20.49 15.53
N THR A 352 -10.96 -19.68 16.54
CA THR A 352 -10.65 -18.24 16.51
C THR A 352 -9.32 -18.04 17.23
N TYR A 353 -8.34 -17.50 16.53
CA TYR A 353 -7.01 -17.20 17.05
C TYR A 353 -6.90 -15.69 17.25
N ARG A 354 -6.48 -15.27 18.43
CA ARG A 354 -6.16 -13.87 18.71
C ARG A 354 -4.71 -13.75 19.13
N ILE A 355 -3.94 -12.99 18.36
CA ILE A 355 -2.57 -12.61 18.64
C ILE A 355 -2.60 -11.22 19.27
N VAL A 356 -1.95 -11.07 20.43
CA VAL A 356 -1.87 -9.80 21.15
C VAL A 356 -0.41 -9.48 21.39
N GLN A 357 0.10 -8.44 20.73
CA GLN A 357 1.44 -7.91 20.96
C GLN A 357 1.38 -6.73 21.92
N ASP A 358 2.23 -6.78 22.95
CA ASP A 358 2.33 -5.73 23.95
C ASP A 358 2.94 -4.44 23.40
N PRO A 359 2.47 -3.25 23.81
CA PRO A 359 2.99 -1.97 23.33
C PRO A 359 4.51 -1.84 23.51
N GLY A 360 5.21 -1.54 22.41
CA GLY A 360 6.67 -1.36 22.36
C GLY A 360 7.49 -2.63 22.56
N SER A 361 6.87 -3.81 22.45
CA SER A 361 7.49 -5.11 22.74
C SER A 361 7.55 -6.02 21.52
N SER A 362 8.57 -6.88 21.45
CA SER A 362 8.57 -8.05 20.55
C SER A 362 7.77 -9.22 21.12
N HIS A 363 7.35 -9.14 22.39
CA HIS A 363 6.54 -10.16 23.03
C HIS A 363 5.10 -10.16 22.54
N PHE A 364 4.53 -11.36 22.41
CA PHE A 364 3.11 -11.53 22.12
C PHE A 364 2.53 -12.79 22.74
N SER A 365 1.23 -12.75 22.99
CA SER A 365 0.45 -13.88 23.49
C SER A 365 -0.58 -14.32 22.45
N VAL A 366 -0.84 -15.63 22.43
CA VAL A 366 -1.81 -16.27 21.53
C VAL A 366 -2.95 -16.83 22.35
N TYR A 367 -4.17 -16.46 21.98
CA TYR A 367 -5.42 -16.94 22.59
C TYR A 367 -6.23 -17.71 21.56
N VAL A 368 -6.99 -18.70 22.03
CA VAL A 368 -7.84 -19.52 21.16
C VAL A 368 -9.26 -19.58 21.72
N ASN A 369 -10.26 -19.37 20.87
CA ASN A 369 -11.69 -19.49 21.17
C ASN A 369 -12.13 -18.66 22.39
N ASP A 370 -11.71 -17.39 22.45
CA ASP A 370 -12.02 -16.42 23.51
C ASP A 370 -11.61 -16.84 24.94
N VAL A 371 -10.73 -17.84 25.07
CA VAL A 371 -10.14 -18.19 26.37
C VAL A 371 -9.25 -17.03 26.85
N THR A 372 -9.44 -16.60 28.10
CA THR A 372 -8.75 -15.41 28.66
C THR A 372 -7.31 -15.67 29.08
N THR A 373 -6.89 -16.93 29.13
CA THR A 373 -5.51 -17.33 29.40
C THR A 373 -4.84 -17.64 28.07
N PRO A 374 -3.65 -17.10 27.79
CA PRO A 374 -2.96 -17.42 26.56
C PRO A 374 -2.65 -18.92 26.51
N ILE A 375 -2.85 -19.53 25.35
CA ILE A 375 -2.47 -20.93 25.12
C ILE A 375 -0.97 -21.06 24.85
N LEU A 376 -0.37 -19.98 24.34
CA LEU A 376 1.03 -19.89 23.96
C LEU A 376 1.48 -18.43 24.06
N GLU A 377 2.74 -18.24 24.38
CA GLU A 377 3.42 -16.94 24.34
C GLU A 377 4.68 -17.08 23.48
N GLY A 378 5.07 -16.01 22.80
CA GLY A 378 6.24 -16.00 21.93
C GLY A 378 6.90 -14.63 21.92
N ASP A 379 8.13 -14.61 21.44
CA ASP A 379 8.89 -13.40 21.20
C ASP A 379 9.24 -13.34 19.70
N GLY A 380 8.98 -12.20 19.09
CA GLY A 380 9.43 -11.90 17.75
C GLY A 380 10.95 -11.79 17.66
N THR A 381 11.47 -11.92 16.45
CA THR A 381 12.91 -11.80 16.20
C THR A 381 13.20 -10.92 15.00
N ASP A 382 14.41 -10.36 14.98
CA ASP A 382 14.91 -9.46 13.93
C ASP A 382 15.35 -10.24 12.67
N GLN A 383 15.12 -11.56 12.62
CA GLN A 383 15.61 -12.45 11.58
C GLN A 383 14.61 -12.58 10.42
N TYR A 384 14.43 -11.50 9.67
CA TYR A 384 14.21 -11.65 8.24
C TYR A 384 15.59 -11.76 7.58
N PRO A 385 15.87 -12.73 6.69
CA PRO A 385 17.07 -12.67 5.87
C PRO A 385 16.97 -11.42 4.98
N VAL A 386 17.63 -10.36 5.42
CA VAL A 386 17.63 -8.97 4.91
C VAL A 386 18.18 -8.84 3.48
N SER A 387 18.30 -9.94 2.73
CA SER A 387 18.94 -9.94 1.41
C SER A 387 17.97 -9.73 0.23
N SER A 388 16.65 -9.78 0.43
CA SER A 388 15.71 -9.76 -0.72
C SER A 388 14.46 -8.91 -0.58
N VAL A 389 14.26 -8.19 0.52
CA VAL A 389 12.98 -7.49 0.76
C VAL A 389 13.23 -6.09 1.31
N VAL A 390 12.86 -5.09 0.52
CA VAL A 390 12.97 -3.65 0.81
C VAL A 390 11.71 -3.15 1.55
N ASP A 391 10.84 -4.08 1.94
CA ASP A 391 9.46 -3.86 2.36
C ASP A 391 9.32 -3.48 3.85
N HIS A 392 10.41 -3.14 4.53
CA HIS A 392 10.48 -3.03 5.99
C HIS A 392 10.03 -1.67 6.54
N GLU A 393 9.60 -0.77 5.67
CA GLU A 393 9.38 0.63 6.04
C GLU A 393 8.00 0.90 6.66
N HIS A 394 7.04 0.01 6.44
CA HIS A 394 5.73 0.04 7.07
C HIS A 394 5.40 -1.32 7.67
N PRO A 395 4.72 -1.37 8.83
CA PRO A 395 4.35 -2.65 9.38
C PRO A 395 3.44 -3.42 8.42
N THR A 396 3.71 -4.71 8.31
CA THR A 396 3.09 -5.59 7.33
C THR A 396 2.51 -6.80 8.02
N ILE A 397 1.26 -7.13 7.68
CA ILE A 397 0.59 -8.36 8.12
C ILE A 397 0.50 -9.29 6.91
N ILE A 398 0.99 -10.52 7.07
CA ILE A 398 1.03 -11.57 6.04
C ILE A 398 0.31 -12.78 6.62
N ILE A 399 -0.67 -13.33 5.90
CA ILE A 399 -1.50 -14.43 6.39
C ILE A 399 -1.68 -15.51 5.33
N GLY A 400 -1.40 -16.75 5.71
CA GLY A 400 -1.57 -17.97 4.94
C GLY A 400 -0.29 -18.79 4.83
N GLY A 401 -0.16 -19.67 3.83
CA GLY A 401 0.95 -20.63 3.74
C GLY A 401 2.04 -20.22 2.75
N GLU A 402 3.31 -20.21 3.15
CA GLU A 402 4.47 -19.94 2.28
C GLU A 402 5.07 -21.20 1.63
N GLY A 403 5.36 -21.09 0.33
CA GLY A 403 6.57 -21.57 -0.36
C GLY A 403 6.95 -23.06 -0.48
N VAL A 404 6.55 -23.99 0.40
CA VAL A 404 7.12 -25.36 0.34
C VAL A 404 6.15 -26.48 0.73
N TYR A 405 5.00 -26.20 1.32
CA TYR A 405 4.17 -27.23 1.95
C TYR A 405 2.80 -27.41 1.28
N ARG A 406 2.25 -28.63 1.38
CA ARG A 406 0.90 -28.99 0.94
C ARG A 406 -0.13 -28.33 1.86
N ALA A 407 -0.35 -27.03 1.71
CA ALA A 407 -1.34 -26.32 2.54
C ALA A 407 -2.76 -26.65 2.09
N HIS A 408 -3.55 -27.09 3.03
CA HIS A 408 -4.99 -27.26 2.95
C HIS A 408 -5.63 -26.58 4.16
N PHE A 409 -6.32 -25.45 3.96
CA PHE A 409 -6.97 -24.70 5.02
C PHE A 409 -8.20 -23.96 4.50
N THR A 410 -9.04 -23.51 5.43
CA THR A 410 -10.09 -22.52 5.14
C THR A 410 -9.99 -21.38 6.13
N LEU A 411 -10.02 -20.16 5.60
CA LEU A 411 -10.01 -18.89 6.32
C LEU A 411 -11.40 -18.25 6.21
N ASP A 412 -11.96 -17.85 7.35
CA ASP A 412 -13.25 -17.17 7.46
C ASP A 412 -13.02 -15.65 7.40
N TYR A 413 -12.36 -15.11 8.42
CA TYR A 413 -12.04 -13.69 8.49
C TYR A 413 -10.64 -13.43 9.05
N VAL A 414 -10.16 -12.23 8.78
CA VAL A 414 -9.00 -11.62 9.45
C VAL A 414 -9.37 -10.19 9.83
N ARG A 415 -9.03 -9.79 11.05
CA ARG A 415 -9.25 -8.42 11.51
C ARG A 415 -8.19 -8.00 12.50
N TYR A 416 -7.86 -6.72 12.51
CA TYR A 416 -6.93 -6.20 13.50
C TYR A 416 -7.26 -4.79 13.93
N ARG A 417 -6.59 -4.39 15.00
CA ARG A 417 -6.60 -3.04 15.55
C ARG A 417 -5.32 -2.78 16.31
N ARG A 418 -4.97 -1.50 16.42
CA ARG A 418 -3.98 -1.02 17.37
C ARG A 418 -4.43 -1.25 18.81
N GLY A 419 -3.46 -1.51 19.68
CA GLY A 419 -3.65 -1.80 21.09
C GLY A 419 -3.60 -3.29 21.42
N ALA A 420 -3.13 -3.60 22.63
CA ALA A 420 -3.07 -4.97 23.17
C ALA A 420 -4.33 -5.32 23.96
N TYR A 421 -5.24 -6.09 23.35
CA TYR A 421 -6.56 -6.41 23.92
C TYR A 421 -6.81 -7.92 23.98
N PRO A 422 -6.39 -8.59 25.06
CA PRO A 422 -6.68 -10.01 25.27
C PRO A 422 -8.20 -10.26 25.39
N PRO A 423 -8.67 -11.50 25.16
CA PRO A 423 -10.08 -11.86 25.35
C PRO A 423 -10.59 -11.46 26.74
N GLY A 424 -11.81 -10.93 26.79
CA GLY A 424 -12.44 -10.46 28.04
C GLY A 424 -11.96 -9.10 28.55
N SER A 425 -10.93 -8.48 27.94
CA SER A 425 -10.55 -7.10 28.27
C SER A 425 -11.61 -6.10 27.79
N SER A 426 -11.69 -4.93 28.44
CA SER A 426 -12.52 -3.83 27.93
C SER A 426 -11.85 -3.21 26.73
N ILE A 427 -12.54 -3.21 25.60
CA ILE A 427 -11.99 -2.74 24.34
C ILE A 427 -12.49 -1.30 24.11
N PRO A 428 -11.62 -0.28 24.06
CA PRO A 428 -12.03 1.08 23.74
C PRO A 428 -12.45 1.18 22.27
N PRO A 429 -13.18 2.24 21.88
CA PRO A 429 -13.45 2.53 20.48
C PRO A 429 -12.15 2.48 19.64
N PRO A 430 -12.22 2.00 18.39
CA PRO A 430 -11.06 2.00 17.50
C PRO A 430 -10.53 3.44 17.32
N LEU A 431 -9.22 3.58 17.18
CA LEU A 431 -8.63 4.89 16.93
C LEU A 431 -9.06 5.32 15.53
N THR A 432 -9.57 6.55 15.42
CA THR A 432 -10.02 7.07 14.13
C THR A 432 -8.85 7.13 13.16
N ARG A 433 -9.03 6.53 11.99
CA ARG A 433 -8.11 6.68 10.87
C ARG A 433 -8.54 7.88 10.05
N SER A 434 -7.58 8.57 9.46
CA SER A 434 -7.85 9.72 8.62
C SER A 434 -6.91 9.69 7.44
N PRO A 435 -7.40 9.99 6.23
CA PRO A 435 -6.54 10.04 5.07
C PRO A 435 -5.49 11.12 5.30
N SER A 436 -4.29 10.89 4.76
CA SER A 436 -3.34 11.98 4.63
C SER A 436 -3.94 13.12 3.79
N PRO A 437 -3.58 14.39 4.07
CA PRO A 437 -3.97 15.50 3.23
C PRO A 437 -3.59 15.24 1.78
N LEU A 438 -4.42 15.69 0.83
CA LEU A 438 -4.02 15.70 -0.57
C LEU A 438 -2.75 16.57 -0.72
N PRO A 439 -1.84 16.23 -1.65
CA PRO A 439 -0.71 17.09 -1.94
C PRO A 439 -1.19 18.50 -2.27
N PRO A 440 -0.53 19.55 -1.75
CA PRO A 440 -0.96 20.91 -2.01
C PRO A 440 -0.83 21.23 -3.50
N PRO A 441 -1.68 22.12 -4.04
CA PRO A 441 -1.48 22.64 -5.39
C PRO A 441 -0.16 23.41 -5.47
N LEU A 442 0.50 23.36 -6.62
CA LEU A 442 1.65 24.23 -6.87
C LEU A 442 1.27 25.70 -6.73
N PRO A 443 2.04 26.52 -6.00
CA PRO A 443 1.91 27.97 -6.10
C PRO A 443 2.15 28.41 -7.55
N ALA A 444 1.38 29.40 -8.02
CA ALA A 444 1.37 29.88 -9.41
C ALA A 444 2.72 30.43 -9.96
N CYS A 445 3.80 30.39 -9.17
CA CYS A 445 5.13 30.88 -9.54
C CYS A 445 6.27 29.93 -9.12
N THR A 446 5.97 28.71 -8.67
CA THR A 446 7.01 27.75 -8.29
C THR A 446 7.45 26.99 -9.53
N SER A 447 8.70 27.16 -9.95
CA SER A 447 9.32 26.28 -10.93
C SER A 447 9.57 24.92 -10.28
N VAL A 448 8.93 23.89 -10.80
CA VAL A 448 9.23 22.51 -10.42
C VAL A 448 10.47 22.06 -11.17
N GLU A 449 11.43 21.50 -10.44
CA GLU A 449 12.53 20.78 -11.06
C GLU A 449 12.00 19.45 -11.60
N PHE A 450 12.12 19.29 -12.91
CA PHE A 450 11.80 18.05 -13.60
C PHE A 450 13.07 17.38 -14.06
N HIS A 451 13.17 16.10 -13.73
CA HIS A 451 14.14 15.22 -14.35
C HIS A 451 13.48 14.58 -15.57
N PRO A 452 14.18 14.57 -16.71
CA PRO A 452 13.66 13.90 -17.89
C PRO A 452 13.56 12.40 -17.59
N GLY A 453 12.38 11.81 -17.84
CA GLY A 453 12.28 10.38 -18.11
C GLY A 453 12.39 10.15 -19.61
N PHE A 454 11.59 10.90 -20.37
CA PHE A 454 11.48 10.92 -21.82
C PHE A 454 11.00 12.32 -22.24
N ASP A 455 11.75 13.06 -23.07
CA ASP A 455 11.40 14.44 -23.46
C ASP A 455 11.23 14.63 -24.97
N GLY A 456 11.15 13.53 -25.72
CA GLY A 456 10.93 13.59 -27.16
C GLY A 456 12.17 13.90 -28.00
N THR A 457 13.34 14.10 -27.38
CA THR A 457 14.55 14.47 -28.11
C THR A 457 15.33 13.27 -28.65
N LEU A 458 15.21 12.11 -28.01
CA LEU A 458 15.89 10.86 -28.33
C LEU A 458 14.93 9.68 -28.15
N LEU A 459 15.13 8.58 -28.87
CA LEU A 459 14.43 7.33 -28.58
C LEU A 459 14.95 6.72 -27.27
N PRO A 460 14.14 5.92 -26.54
CA PRO A 460 14.56 5.30 -25.28
C PRO A 460 15.88 4.52 -25.33
N ASN A 461 16.30 4.05 -26.53
CA ASN A 461 17.50 3.25 -26.74
C ASN A 461 18.67 4.01 -27.39
N ASP A 462 18.51 5.31 -27.64
CA ASP A 462 19.57 6.11 -28.27
C ASP A 462 20.72 6.37 -27.28
N PRO A 463 21.99 6.33 -27.73
CA PRO A 463 23.13 6.70 -26.88
C PRO A 463 22.96 8.11 -26.30
N GLY A 464 22.98 8.23 -24.97
CA GLY A 464 22.73 9.48 -24.26
C GLY A 464 21.30 9.64 -23.72
N SER A 465 20.41 8.70 -24.02
CA SER A 465 19.15 8.53 -23.28
C SER A 465 19.45 8.26 -21.79
N VAL A 466 18.70 8.90 -20.90
CA VAL A 466 18.65 8.57 -19.46
C VAL A 466 17.84 7.31 -19.18
N VAL A 467 17.17 6.79 -20.19
CA VAL A 467 16.42 5.54 -20.17
C VAL A 467 17.36 4.41 -20.58
N GLU A 468 17.45 3.40 -19.75
CA GLU A 468 18.06 2.13 -20.10
C GLU A 468 16.94 1.24 -20.68
N GLY A 469 17.16 0.64 -21.85
CA GLY A 469 16.21 -0.29 -22.47
C GLY A 469 16.68 -1.73 -22.35
N TYR A 470 15.76 -2.69 -22.30
CA TYR A 470 16.13 -4.11 -22.25
C TYR A 470 16.68 -4.52 -23.63
N GLN A 471 17.99 -4.50 -23.78
CA GLN A 471 18.65 -4.67 -25.07
C GLN A 471 18.77 -6.13 -25.47
N SER A 472 18.24 -6.43 -26.66
CA SER A 472 18.98 -7.27 -27.61
C SER A 472 18.94 -6.79 -29.07
N ALA A 473 18.07 -5.84 -29.42
CA ALA A 473 18.06 -5.10 -30.69
C ALA A 473 17.21 -3.83 -30.55
N PRO A 474 17.38 -2.77 -31.38
CA PRO A 474 16.46 -1.64 -31.38
C PRO A 474 15.03 -2.16 -31.58
N PRO A 475 14.10 -1.94 -30.63
CA PRO A 475 12.74 -2.44 -30.75
C PRO A 475 12.06 -1.72 -31.91
N SER A 476 11.50 -2.48 -32.86
CA SER A 476 10.90 -1.95 -34.09
C SER A 476 9.69 -1.04 -33.87
N GLY A 477 9.10 -1.01 -32.67
CA GLY A 477 7.86 -0.27 -32.40
C GLY A 477 8.01 1.14 -31.88
N TRP A 478 9.20 1.59 -31.46
CA TRP A 478 9.40 2.99 -31.06
C TRP A 478 9.81 3.84 -32.28
N LYS A 479 9.08 4.92 -32.54
CA LYS A 479 9.29 5.82 -33.68
C LYS A 479 9.29 7.26 -33.21
N LEU A 480 10.30 8.03 -33.59
CA LEU A 480 10.31 9.48 -33.39
C LEU A 480 9.57 10.15 -34.54
N LEU A 481 8.46 10.79 -34.23
CA LEU A 481 7.65 11.58 -35.14
C LEU A 481 8.15 13.04 -35.17
N PRO A 482 7.81 13.81 -36.21
CA PRO A 482 8.09 15.25 -36.24
C PRO A 482 7.51 15.97 -35.01
N GLY A 483 8.28 16.91 -34.46
CA GLY A 483 7.86 17.72 -33.32
C GLY A 483 8.25 17.17 -31.95
N GLY A 484 9.10 16.13 -31.90
CA GLY A 484 9.54 15.53 -30.64
C GLY A 484 8.55 14.53 -30.06
N ILE A 485 7.54 14.11 -30.83
CA ILE A 485 6.58 13.11 -30.36
C ILE A 485 7.16 11.73 -30.60
N VAL A 486 7.11 10.85 -29.62
CA VAL A 486 7.44 9.44 -29.81
C VAL A 486 6.18 8.60 -29.88
N GLU A 487 6.11 7.77 -30.90
CA GLU A 487 5.06 6.80 -31.09
C GLU A 487 5.57 5.41 -30.68
N LEU A 488 4.82 4.72 -29.84
CA LEU A 488 4.93 3.29 -29.64
C LEU A 488 3.80 2.63 -30.44
N ASN A 489 4.17 2.01 -31.56
CA ASN A 489 3.23 1.42 -32.52
C ASN A 489 3.92 0.26 -33.25
N GLU A 490 3.87 -0.94 -32.66
CA GLU A 490 3.97 -2.24 -33.35
C GLU A 490 4.10 -3.39 -32.33
N LEU A 491 3.50 -4.54 -32.67
CA LEU A 491 4.02 -5.83 -32.21
C LEU A 491 5.33 -6.12 -32.95
N PRO A 492 6.42 -6.46 -32.26
CA PRO A 492 7.46 -7.23 -32.92
C PRO A 492 6.84 -8.51 -33.48
N PRO A 493 7.25 -8.99 -34.66
CA PRO A 493 6.90 -10.33 -35.16
C PRO A 493 7.25 -11.47 -34.17
N SER A 494 8.07 -11.17 -33.14
CA SER A 494 8.59 -12.09 -32.13
C SER A 494 7.90 -12.05 -30.77
N GLY A 495 6.84 -11.26 -30.55
CA GLY A 495 6.13 -11.22 -29.26
C GLY A 495 6.92 -10.61 -28.09
N ASN A 496 8.00 -9.87 -28.37
CA ASN A 496 8.79 -9.22 -27.32
C ASN A 496 8.03 -8.02 -26.74
N VAL A 497 8.04 -7.90 -25.41
CA VAL A 497 7.55 -6.72 -24.69
C VAL A 497 8.46 -5.52 -25.01
N GLN A 498 7.87 -4.39 -25.39
CA GLN A 498 8.60 -3.15 -25.58
C GLN A 498 8.45 -2.28 -24.34
N THR A 499 9.38 -2.42 -23.39
CA THR A 499 9.48 -1.59 -22.20
C THR A 499 10.77 -0.80 -22.17
N ALA A 500 10.68 0.36 -21.54
CA ALA A 500 11.74 1.31 -21.27
C ALA A 500 11.80 1.54 -19.77
N TYR A 501 13.00 1.65 -19.18
CA TYR A 501 13.15 1.87 -17.75
C TYR A 501 14.11 3.02 -17.44
N VAL A 502 13.75 3.83 -16.46
CA VAL A 502 14.64 4.78 -15.80
C VAL A 502 15.04 4.13 -14.48
N SER A 503 16.27 3.61 -14.43
CA SER A 503 16.85 3.05 -13.21
C SER A 503 17.42 4.17 -12.34
N ALA A 504 17.50 3.92 -11.02
CA ALA A 504 18.17 4.80 -10.06
C ALA A 504 17.65 6.23 -10.03
N ILE A 505 16.33 6.38 -9.96
CA ILE A 505 15.66 7.69 -9.78
C ILE A 505 16.20 8.35 -8.49
N PRO A 506 17.00 9.43 -8.59
CA PRO A 506 17.60 10.06 -7.42
C PRO A 506 16.51 10.65 -6.51
N ASN A 507 16.71 10.58 -5.19
CA ASN A 507 15.80 11.17 -4.20
C ASN A 507 14.37 10.60 -4.17
N VAL A 508 14.13 9.47 -4.85
CA VAL A 508 12.86 8.72 -4.79
C VAL A 508 13.01 7.42 -3.98
N GLN A 509 14.24 7.01 -3.65
CA GLN A 509 14.50 5.95 -2.66
C GLN A 509 14.04 6.39 -1.27
N GLY A 510 13.36 5.53 -0.52
CA GLY A 510 13.13 5.68 0.92
C GLY A 510 12.10 6.73 1.28
N LYS A 511 10.82 6.46 1.03
CA LYS A 511 9.70 7.35 1.44
C LYS A 511 9.72 8.75 0.80
N GLY A 512 10.46 8.96 -0.29
CA GLY A 512 10.53 10.24 -0.98
C GLY A 512 9.21 10.67 -1.61
N ASP A 513 9.02 11.98 -1.70
CA ASP A 513 7.99 12.59 -2.54
C ASP A 513 8.24 12.24 -4.00
N ILE A 514 7.17 11.96 -4.76
CA ILE A 514 7.29 11.83 -6.22
C ILE A 514 6.04 12.34 -6.94
N THR A 515 6.30 13.06 -8.03
CA THR A 515 5.31 13.35 -9.06
C THR A 515 5.83 12.85 -10.39
N ILE A 516 5.05 12.03 -11.09
CA ILE A 516 5.30 11.61 -12.47
C ILE A 516 4.28 12.31 -13.36
N GLU A 517 4.75 13.01 -14.38
CA GLU A 517 3.92 13.60 -15.41
C GLU A 517 4.15 12.93 -16.75
N ALA A 518 3.08 12.55 -17.41
CA ALA A 518 3.12 11.96 -18.74
C ALA A 518 2.09 12.65 -19.63
N ARG A 519 2.52 13.16 -20.78
CA ARG A 519 1.63 13.72 -21.79
C ARG A 519 1.48 12.74 -22.94
N ILE A 520 0.35 12.03 -22.95
CA ILE A 520 0.14 10.86 -23.80
C ILE A 520 -1.22 10.95 -24.50
N ARG A 521 -1.23 10.53 -25.76
CA ARG A 521 -2.43 10.22 -26.52
C ARG A 521 -2.47 8.73 -26.81
N VAL A 522 -3.57 8.08 -26.45
CA VAL A 522 -3.81 6.68 -26.82
C VAL A 522 -4.42 6.63 -28.22
N MET A 523 -4.10 5.61 -29.01
CA MET A 523 -4.67 5.48 -30.35
C MET A 523 -5.91 4.56 -30.31
N PRO A 524 -6.92 4.78 -31.18
CA PRO A 524 -8.18 4.03 -31.14
C PRO A 524 -8.07 2.51 -31.32
N ASP A 525 -6.97 2.05 -31.92
CA ASP A 525 -6.62 0.65 -32.16
C ASP A 525 -5.78 0.05 -31.03
N SER A 526 -5.43 0.82 -29.99
CA SER A 526 -4.82 0.30 -28.77
C SER A 526 -5.79 -0.65 -28.07
N GLN A 527 -5.26 -1.72 -27.50
CA GLN A 527 -6.02 -2.61 -26.64
C GLN A 527 -6.21 -1.99 -25.25
N PRO A 528 -7.23 -2.41 -24.49
CA PRO A 528 -7.34 -2.09 -23.08
C PRO A 528 -6.05 -2.43 -22.34
N ARG A 529 -5.55 -1.50 -21.51
CA ARG A 529 -4.27 -1.60 -20.77
C ARG A 529 -3.05 -1.88 -21.66
N GLY A 530 -3.11 -1.48 -22.93
CA GLY A 530 -2.03 -1.70 -23.89
C GLY A 530 -0.75 -0.94 -23.54
N PHE A 531 -0.86 0.16 -22.80
CA PHE A 531 0.27 0.94 -22.32
C PHE A 531 0.22 1.11 -20.80
N SER A 532 1.38 1.03 -20.16
CA SER A 532 1.52 1.19 -18.72
C SER A 532 2.68 2.12 -18.35
N ILE A 533 2.54 2.79 -17.22
CA ILE A 533 3.61 3.49 -16.50
C ILE A 533 3.64 2.93 -15.09
N VAL A 534 4.76 2.33 -14.70
CA VAL A 534 4.98 1.62 -13.45
C VAL A 534 5.99 2.42 -12.62
N LEU A 535 5.59 2.82 -11.41
CA LEU A 535 6.50 3.30 -10.38
C LEU A 535 6.73 2.17 -9.38
N SER A 536 7.97 1.80 -9.16
CA SER A 536 8.34 0.77 -8.18
C SER A 536 9.55 1.20 -7.35
N ASP A 537 9.42 1.07 -6.03
CA ASP A 537 10.44 1.34 -5.03
C ASP A 537 10.18 0.54 -3.73
N ASP A 538 10.79 0.95 -2.63
CA ASP A 538 10.64 0.31 -1.32
C ASP A 538 9.24 0.45 -0.71
N MET A 539 8.51 1.49 -1.08
CA MET A 539 7.13 1.70 -0.65
C MET A 539 6.15 0.78 -1.38
N GLY A 540 6.57 0.17 -2.48
CA GLY A 540 5.79 -0.77 -3.26
C GLY A 540 5.68 -0.38 -4.73
N THR A 541 4.70 -0.95 -5.41
CA THR A 541 4.46 -0.67 -6.84
C THR A 541 3.08 -0.10 -7.09
N VAL A 542 3.03 0.94 -7.92
CA VAL A 542 1.80 1.55 -8.45
C VAL A 542 1.91 1.61 -9.97
N THR A 543 0.85 1.20 -10.66
CA THR A 543 0.82 1.21 -12.13
C THR A 543 -0.34 2.02 -12.67
N LEU A 544 -0.04 2.94 -13.58
CA LEU A 544 -1.00 3.66 -14.41
C LEU A 544 -1.19 2.90 -15.73
N PHE A 545 -2.40 2.40 -15.99
CA PHE A 545 -2.78 1.83 -17.28
C PHE A 545 -3.57 2.81 -18.12
N LEU A 546 -3.28 2.81 -19.42
CA LEU A 546 -3.99 3.63 -20.39
C LEU A 546 -4.72 2.73 -21.40
N SER A 547 -6.00 2.99 -21.56
CA SER A 547 -6.91 2.34 -22.51
C SER A 547 -7.59 3.42 -23.37
N PRO A 548 -8.14 3.09 -24.56
CA PRO A 548 -8.85 4.08 -25.40
C PRO A 548 -10.01 4.83 -24.72
N ASP A 549 -10.61 4.23 -23.68
CA ASP A 549 -11.84 4.68 -23.03
C ASP A 549 -11.70 4.96 -21.52
N ARG A 550 -10.48 4.85 -20.96
CA ARG A 550 -10.21 5.11 -19.54
C ARG A 550 -8.72 5.22 -19.22
N ALA A 551 -8.43 5.91 -18.12
CA ALA A 551 -7.18 5.76 -17.38
C ALA A 551 -7.46 4.95 -16.11
N GLU A 552 -6.55 4.06 -15.72
CA GLU A 552 -6.70 3.18 -14.57
C GLU A 552 -5.45 3.27 -13.70
N LEU A 553 -5.62 3.26 -12.38
CA LEU A 553 -4.52 3.13 -11.43
C LEU A 553 -4.70 1.80 -10.69
N ALA A 554 -3.63 1.03 -10.58
CA ALA A 554 -3.64 -0.32 -10.03
C ALA A 554 -2.65 -0.48 -8.88
N LEU A 555 -2.98 -1.39 -7.96
CA LEU A 555 -2.04 -1.95 -6.99
C LEU A 555 -1.08 -2.87 -7.77
N GLY A 556 0.23 -2.62 -7.74
CA GLY A 556 1.20 -3.55 -8.33
C GLY A 556 1.32 -3.51 -9.87
N ILE A 557 2.11 -4.43 -10.42
CA ILE A 557 2.38 -4.58 -11.88
C ILE A 557 1.46 -5.64 -12.51
N LYS A 558 0.83 -6.50 -11.70
CA LYS A 558 0.18 -7.72 -12.18
C LYS A 558 -1.26 -7.44 -12.59
N ASN A 559 -1.55 -7.65 -13.88
CA ASN A 559 -2.91 -7.88 -14.35
C ASN A 559 -3.27 -9.34 -14.06
N VAL A 560 -4.15 -9.59 -13.09
CA VAL A 560 -4.51 -10.94 -12.67
C VAL A 560 -5.89 -11.32 -13.15
N GLY A 561 -5.98 -11.73 -14.40
CA GLY A 561 -7.25 -12.17 -14.95
C GLY A 561 -8.22 -11.01 -15.16
N LEU A 562 -9.34 -11.35 -15.78
CA LEU A 562 -10.54 -10.54 -16.05
C LEU A 562 -11.19 -9.87 -14.80
N ARG A 563 -10.48 -9.62 -13.71
CA ARG A 563 -10.99 -9.02 -12.48
C ARG A 563 -10.27 -7.71 -12.19
N ASP A 564 -11.05 -6.64 -12.13
CA ASP A 564 -10.63 -5.27 -11.77
C ASP A 564 -10.39 -5.15 -10.26
N ILE A 565 -9.57 -6.06 -9.71
CA ILE A 565 -9.26 -6.11 -8.28
C ILE A 565 -8.20 -5.07 -7.98
N GLY A 566 -8.50 -4.15 -7.07
CA GLY A 566 -7.56 -3.10 -6.69
C GLY A 566 -7.29 -2.08 -7.80
N ILE A 567 -8.16 -1.95 -8.80
CA ILE A 567 -8.02 -0.97 -9.88
C ILE A 567 -9.10 0.09 -9.75
N GLN A 568 -8.68 1.36 -9.63
CA GLN A 568 -9.59 2.48 -9.84
C GLN A 568 -9.52 2.92 -11.29
N ALA A 569 -10.68 3.20 -11.89
CA ALA A 569 -10.78 3.66 -13.27
C ALA A 569 -11.38 5.07 -13.32
N ALA A 570 -10.80 5.93 -14.14
CA ALA A 570 -11.33 7.22 -14.56
C ALA A 570 -11.80 7.10 -16.03
N PRO A 571 -13.12 6.93 -16.29
CA PRO A 571 -13.64 6.87 -17.64
C PRO A 571 -13.40 8.18 -18.38
N MET A 572 -12.78 8.11 -19.55
CA MET A 572 -12.48 9.27 -20.39
C MET A 572 -12.15 8.83 -21.82
N VAL A 573 -12.37 9.69 -22.80
CA VAL A 573 -11.82 9.46 -24.13
C VAL A 573 -10.35 9.82 -24.08
N THR A 574 -9.44 8.86 -24.30
CA THR A 574 -7.99 9.11 -24.29
C THR A 574 -7.40 9.27 -25.69
N THR A 575 -8.27 9.18 -26.71
CA THR A 575 -7.90 9.08 -28.13
C THR A 575 -8.13 10.35 -28.95
N ASP A 576 -8.86 11.31 -28.40
CA ASP A 576 -9.21 12.57 -29.04
C ASP A 576 -8.03 13.55 -29.06
N GLN A 577 -7.23 13.60 -27.99
CA GLN A 577 -6.08 14.50 -27.88
C GLN A 577 -4.97 13.95 -26.96
N PHE A 578 -3.90 14.72 -26.81
CA PHE A 578 -2.92 14.47 -25.75
C PHE A 578 -3.50 14.89 -24.41
N HIS A 579 -3.46 13.98 -23.46
CA HIS A 579 -3.83 14.25 -22.07
C HIS A 579 -2.59 14.33 -21.20
N LEU A 580 -2.64 15.17 -20.16
CA LEU A 580 -1.60 15.24 -19.14
C LEU A 580 -2.02 14.40 -17.94
N TYR A 581 -1.34 13.28 -17.73
CA TYR A 581 -1.49 12.44 -16.56
C TYR A 581 -0.45 12.83 -15.53
N ARG A 582 -0.88 13.10 -14.30
CA ARG A 582 0.01 13.42 -13.17
C ARG A 582 -0.25 12.45 -12.03
N LEU A 583 0.66 11.50 -11.84
CA LEU A 583 0.67 10.55 -10.74
C LEU A 583 1.48 11.14 -9.59
N VAL A 584 0.85 11.30 -8.42
CA VAL A 584 1.47 11.97 -7.26
C VAL A 584 1.43 11.03 -6.06
N ARG A 585 2.59 10.76 -5.46
CA ARG A 585 2.70 10.05 -4.18
C ARG A 585 3.49 10.91 -3.19
N PRO A 586 2.85 11.41 -2.12
CA PRO A 586 3.55 12.15 -1.08
C PRO A 586 4.50 11.25 -0.27
N ALA A 587 5.47 11.89 0.37
CA ALA A 587 6.47 11.24 1.19
C ALA A 587 5.84 10.45 2.34
N ASN A 588 6.42 9.29 2.64
CA ASN A 588 5.95 8.35 3.67
C ASN A 588 4.50 7.87 3.50
N GLN A 589 3.93 7.97 2.30
CA GLN A 589 2.59 7.45 2.02
C GLN A 589 2.66 6.26 1.07
N LEU A 590 1.90 5.23 1.41
CA LEU A 590 1.62 4.10 0.52
C LEU A 590 0.62 4.47 -0.58
N TYR A 591 0.13 5.70 -0.64
CA TYR A 591 -0.97 6.09 -1.52
C TYR A 591 -0.56 7.04 -2.62
N ALA A 592 -1.01 6.74 -3.84
CA ALA A 592 -0.88 7.61 -4.98
C ALA A 592 -2.23 8.20 -5.42
N HIS A 593 -2.16 9.34 -6.07
CA HIS A 593 -3.28 10.09 -6.64
C HIS A 593 -3.03 10.34 -8.13
N LEU A 594 -4.08 10.25 -8.95
CA LEU A 594 -4.00 10.58 -10.37
C LEU A 594 -4.79 11.86 -10.66
N TYR A 595 -4.10 12.86 -11.22
CA TYR A 595 -4.70 14.05 -11.80
C TYR A 595 -4.62 13.96 -13.32
N ILE A 596 -5.60 14.53 -14.01
CA ILE A 596 -5.70 14.47 -15.47
C ILE A 596 -6.01 15.87 -16.01
N ASP A 597 -5.27 16.29 -17.03
CA ASP A 597 -5.44 17.56 -17.75
C ASP A 597 -5.39 18.80 -16.85
N ASP A 598 -4.46 18.80 -15.90
CA ASP A 598 -4.30 19.85 -14.89
C ASP A 598 -5.56 20.13 -14.05
N ASP A 599 -6.53 19.21 -14.02
CA ASP A 599 -7.68 19.29 -13.12
C ASP A 599 -7.17 19.22 -11.67
N PRO A 600 -7.28 20.29 -10.87
CA PRO A 600 -6.73 20.35 -9.52
C PRO A 600 -7.44 19.39 -8.55
N VAL A 601 -8.55 18.76 -8.96
CA VAL A 601 -9.18 17.66 -8.25
C VAL A 601 -8.68 16.32 -8.84
N PRO A 602 -8.07 15.44 -8.03
CA PRO A 602 -7.62 14.15 -8.53
C PRO A 602 -8.82 13.30 -8.98
N ARG A 603 -8.64 12.60 -10.09
CA ARG A 603 -9.62 11.67 -10.67
C ARG A 603 -9.64 10.32 -9.95
N ILE A 604 -8.48 9.90 -9.45
CA ILE A 604 -8.29 8.69 -8.65
C ILE A 604 -7.51 9.08 -7.40
N VAL A 605 -7.94 8.61 -6.22
CA VAL A 605 -7.30 8.91 -4.93
C VAL A 605 -7.11 7.67 -4.10
N ASP A 606 -6.12 7.75 -3.20
CA ASP A 606 -5.85 6.72 -2.20
C ASP A 606 -5.64 5.34 -2.83
N GLN A 607 -4.99 5.32 -4.00
CA GLN A 607 -4.53 4.07 -4.59
C GLN A 607 -3.33 3.60 -3.80
N HIS A 608 -3.51 2.51 -3.06
CA HIS A 608 -2.47 1.90 -2.26
C HIS A 608 -1.33 1.33 -3.15
N GLY A 609 -0.14 1.17 -2.62
CA GLY A 609 1.00 0.58 -3.31
C GLY A 609 1.14 -0.87 -2.88
N ASP A 610 1.23 -1.78 -3.85
CA ASP A 610 1.37 -3.20 -3.54
C ASP A 610 2.78 -3.53 -3.03
N ALA A 611 2.86 -4.49 -2.11
CA ALA A 611 4.07 -5.11 -1.62
C ALA A 611 4.65 -6.17 -2.57
N SER A 612 3.88 -6.63 -3.56
CA SER A 612 4.25 -7.84 -4.30
C SER A 612 5.50 -7.68 -5.17
N MET A 613 6.18 -8.83 -5.22
CA MET A 613 7.51 -9.10 -5.72
C MET A 613 7.99 -8.25 -6.91
N ARG A 614 9.21 -7.73 -6.72
CA ARG A 614 10.26 -7.71 -7.75
C ARG A 614 10.13 -8.92 -8.69
N LEU A 615 9.86 -8.67 -9.96
CA LEU A 615 10.29 -9.59 -11.01
C LEU A 615 11.79 -9.81 -10.79
N GLY A 616 12.21 -11.05 -10.49
CA GLY A 616 13.58 -11.44 -10.13
C GLY A 616 14.65 -11.20 -11.21
N LEU A 617 14.36 -10.32 -12.18
CA LEU A 617 15.17 -9.92 -13.31
C LEU A 617 15.74 -8.49 -13.17
N LEU A 618 15.38 -7.72 -12.14
CA LEU A 618 15.80 -6.32 -12.00
C LEU A 618 16.97 -6.08 -11.01
N PRO A 619 17.90 -5.15 -11.34
CA PRO A 619 19.12 -4.90 -10.57
C PRO A 619 18.82 -4.44 -9.12
N SER A 620 19.62 -4.92 -8.17
CA SER A 620 19.76 -4.59 -6.72
C SER A 620 18.59 -3.93 -5.95
N PRO A 621 18.16 -4.48 -4.79
CA PRO A 621 16.99 -4.08 -3.98
C PRO A 621 16.84 -2.60 -3.63
N THR A 622 17.86 -1.77 -3.74
CA THR A 622 17.85 -0.41 -3.18
C THR A 622 17.36 0.68 -4.14
N THR A 623 16.85 0.35 -5.33
CA THR A 623 16.78 1.33 -6.42
C THR A 623 15.37 1.53 -6.95
N ALA A 624 14.78 2.70 -6.65
CA ALA A 624 13.54 3.16 -7.27
C ALA A 624 13.68 3.23 -8.80
N TYR A 625 12.67 2.75 -9.53
CA TYR A 625 12.64 2.78 -10.99
C TYR A 625 11.27 3.18 -11.53
N LEU A 626 11.30 3.70 -12.75
CA LEU A 626 10.12 4.01 -13.55
C LEU A 626 10.19 3.17 -14.81
N GLU A 627 9.22 2.30 -15.02
CA GLU A 627 9.08 1.50 -16.23
C GLU A 627 7.87 1.98 -17.03
N PHE A 628 7.98 2.01 -18.36
CA PHE A 628 6.85 2.34 -19.22
C PHE A 628 6.94 1.62 -20.57
N GLY A 629 5.78 1.33 -21.16
CA GLY A 629 5.70 0.62 -22.42
C GLY A 629 4.53 -0.36 -22.48
N HIS A 630 4.69 -1.39 -23.33
CA HIS A 630 3.76 -2.51 -23.38
C HIS A 630 3.82 -3.28 -22.08
N MET A 631 2.66 -3.73 -21.61
CA MET A 631 2.62 -4.60 -20.46
C MET A 631 2.69 -6.07 -20.87
N PHE A 632 3.37 -6.86 -20.06
CA PHE A 632 3.21 -8.30 -20.10
C PHE A 632 1.83 -8.64 -19.53
N ASN A 633 0.90 -9.06 -20.39
CA ASN A 633 -0.36 -9.65 -19.92
C ASN A 633 -0.21 -11.17 -19.89
N PRO A 634 -0.12 -11.80 -18.71
CA PRO A 634 -0.06 -13.26 -18.58
C PRO A 634 -1.37 -13.97 -19.03
N GLU A 635 -2.48 -13.24 -19.23
CA GLU A 635 -3.78 -13.77 -19.69
C GLU A 635 -3.90 -13.92 -21.20
N SER A 636 -3.12 -13.15 -21.94
CA SER A 636 -2.93 -13.43 -23.35
C SER A 636 -2.36 -14.85 -23.48
N ALA A 637 -2.68 -15.59 -24.55
CA ALA A 637 -2.05 -16.89 -24.77
C ALA A 637 -0.54 -16.75 -24.50
N PRO A 638 0.08 -17.56 -23.60
CA PRO A 638 1.38 -17.25 -23.01
C PRO A 638 2.34 -16.68 -24.05
N GLY A 639 2.67 -15.38 -23.94
CA GLY A 639 3.52 -14.66 -24.88
C GLY A 639 2.84 -13.75 -25.93
N VAL A 640 1.60 -13.29 -25.74
CA VAL A 640 0.97 -12.29 -26.64
C VAL A 640 0.78 -10.94 -25.93
N PRO A 641 1.76 -10.02 -25.94
CA PRO A 641 1.63 -8.75 -25.23
C PRO A 641 0.35 -7.97 -25.61
N LEU A 642 -0.21 -7.22 -24.66
CA LEU A 642 -1.30 -6.30 -24.97
C LEU A 642 -0.77 -5.17 -25.85
N LEU A 643 -1.55 -4.82 -26.86
CA LEU A 643 -1.10 -3.87 -27.88
C LEU A 643 -1.33 -2.44 -27.40
N GLY A 644 -0.27 -1.82 -26.89
CA GLY A 644 -0.22 -0.37 -26.76
C GLY A 644 0.07 0.27 -28.11
N HIS A 645 -0.85 1.11 -28.56
CA HIS A 645 -0.56 2.10 -29.59
C HIS A 645 -0.75 3.49 -28.98
N VAL A 646 0.34 4.19 -28.74
CA VAL A 646 0.34 5.50 -28.07
C VAL A 646 1.30 6.48 -28.74
N GLN A 647 0.97 7.76 -28.61
CA GLN A 647 1.88 8.88 -28.89
C GLN A 647 2.21 9.56 -27.57
N ILE A 648 3.49 9.78 -27.33
CA ILE A 648 4.07 10.31 -26.10
C ILE A 648 4.79 11.60 -26.46
N ASP A 649 4.37 12.69 -25.86
CA ASP A 649 5.09 13.96 -25.96
C ASP A 649 6.24 13.96 -24.93
N PHE A 650 5.92 13.71 -23.66
CA PHE A 650 6.94 13.53 -22.62
C PHE A 650 6.46 12.60 -21.51
N ILE A 651 7.44 12.04 -20.79
CA ILE A 651 7.30 11.43 -19.47
C ILE A 651 8.41 12.04 -18.61
N ARG A 652 8.07 12.64 -17.48
CA ARG A 652 9.04 13.29 -16.59
C ARG A 652 8.65 13.05 -15.15
N TRP A 653 9.59 13.24 -14.25
CA TRP A 653 9.31 13.09 -12.83
C TRP A 653 9.97 14.20 -12.02
N SER A 654 9.50 14.38 -10.80
CA SER A 654 10.01 15.35 -9.83
C SER A 654 10.07 14.70 -8.44
N PRO A 655 11.11 14.95 -7.63
CA PRO A 655 11.22 14.48 -6.24
C PRO A 655 10.37 15.31 -5.27
N THR A 656 9.26 15.87 -5.75
CA THR A 656 8.35 16.71 -4.98
C THR A 656 6.93 16.29 -5.34
N ALA A 657 6.09 16.09 -4.34
CA ALA A 657 4.71 15.69 -4.51
C ALA A 657 3.85 16.96 -4.59
N TYR A 658 3.19 17.16 -5.72
CA TYR A 658 2.33 18.34 -5.90
C TYR A 658 1.11 18.03 -6.76
N GLY A 659 0.00 18.65 -6.39
CA GLY A 659 -1.17 18.71 -7.26
C GLY A 659 -1.02 19.77 -8.37
N PRO A 660 -1.84 19.71 -9.42
CA PRO A 660 -1.97 20.81 -10.38
C PRO A 660 -2.26 22.14 -9.68
N SER A 661 -1.91 23.25 -10.33
CA SER A 661 -2.29 24.58 -9.83
C SER A 661 -3.81 24.68 -9.73
N ALA A 662 -4.32 25.16 -8.60
CA ALA A 662 -5.75 25.42 -8.42
C ALA A 662 -6.27 26.55 -9.34
N ILE A 663 -5.35 27.30 -9.95
CA ILE A 663 -5.64 28.46 -10.79
C ILE A 663 -4.81 28.31 -12.08
N PRO A 664 -5.44 28.12 -13.25
CA PRO A 664 -4.76 28.03 -14.54
C PRO A 664 -4.14 29.36 -14.99
#